data_AF-K1YYM2-F1
#
_entry.id   AF-K1YYM2-F1
#
_cell.length_a   1.000
_cell.length_b   1.000
_cell.length_c   1.000
_cell.angle_alpha   90.00
_cell.angle_beta   90.00
_cell.angle_gamma   90.00
#
_symmetry.space_group_name_H-M   'P 1'
#
loop_
_entity.id
_entity.type
_entity.pdbx_description
1 polymer ?
#
loop_
_entity_poly.entity_id
_entity_poly.type
_entity_poly.pdbx_seq_one_letter_code
_entity_poly.pdbx_strand_id
1 'polypeptide(L)'
;MNIKISKIVLAFFVFLVFSAPVQAADFETGVFPGSYADYGVRTEHFQIEFDQIISVQPDTDHDGIPDVVEEVAEYAEYSWDFEVESMGWESPIEDGEKVFIILDDDYEYLYAGMVGATSAFYDGTIYFAVDAWLSDDIMKVTVAHEFLHCIQFGYNLYFVQTDFDVNFAETSAVWIEDMVYDEVDDYINYLPGYFSYTDYSIFASYAESSYTYALNIWHRFLTDYYGDTDIIKDAWEEYFDLGSVGAGGSLTVYTATEAAIEVRGDNIDEVYQEFSVWNLAHDQTYEEGVMYPDVEPIRVWNSYPVSGQTVRPQKWPALYGANYIAFDVSGGDDFKFELTKTEPVAMGVTFVPKESDGTYDLDAVEKNIVDDSNNYAEFVFENASDYDYIYAIVSPLGLDYSSGADVFDMGYTYYYSAEFGDFNEEEEIIADVEVDTEETSGQKEWEGEDVIYVRGSEDFNLEVLDYDDKSITLSWNRVTAYNVDYYLIGYGEAPGEYTGEKEVSQAWTTVSTVSGLDSDSIYYFLVEGYSEDGELLVSSEEVGGFTADFSFTDLPSTNEAYEAVMGLYELGIIQGYDDGTFRAGDSINRAEFLKILVEGIGITPDSGEYGDCFSDVGSDWYAPYVCYAKEQGWVSGYSDGSFKPAQEVNKVEALKMLLQVFGYDLDESDDVSGGLPYAD
;
A
#
# COMPACT_ATOMS: atom_id res chain seq x y z
N MET A 1 -13.79 18.00 -43.90
CA MET A 1 -14.75 17.37 -44.83
C MET A 1 -14.44 15.88 -44.84
N ASN A 2 -15.23 15.11 -44.08
CA ASN A 2 -15.30 13.64 -43.98
C ASN A 2 -13.97 12.93 -43.63
N ILE A 3 -13.81 12.31 -42.46
CA ILE A 3 -14.49 11.08 -42.04
C ILE A 3 -14.68 11.09 -40.51
N LYS A 4 -15.89 11.40 -40.04
CA LYS A 4 -16.48 10.90 -38.78
C LYS A 4 -17.65 10.03 -39.25
N ILE A 5 -17.59 8.72 -38.98
CA ILE A 5 -18.67 7.70 -38.95
C ILE A 5 -17.92 6.35 -39.05
N SER A 6 -17.64 5.73 -37.91
CA SER A 6 -17.30 4.29 -37.82
C SER A 6 -17.52 3.68 -36.44
N LYS A 7 -17.68 4.47 -35.36
CA LYS A 7 -17.95 3.95 -34.00
C LYS A 7 -19.45 3.71 -33.67
N ILE A 8 -20.33 3.50 -34.66
CA ILE A 8 -21.80 3.34 -34.42
C ILE A 8 -22.36 2.02 -34.99
N VAL A 9 -21.52 1.07 -35.45
CA VAL A 9 -22.03 -0.18 -36.06
C VAL A 9 -21.62 -1.47 -35.32
N LEU A 10 -20.86 -1.39 -34.22
CA LEU A 10 -20.55 -2.56 -33.40
C LEU A 10 -21.42 -2.71 -32.13
N ALA A 11 -22.29 -1.75 -31.84
CA ALA A 11 -23.20 -1.77 -30.67
C ALA A 11 -24.61 -2.32 -31.00
N PHE A 12 -24.77 -3.15 -32.04
CA PHE A 12 -26.11 -3.60 -32.47
C PHE A 12 -26.24 -5.10 -32.76
N PHE A 13 -25.33 -5.94 -32.25
CA PHE A 13 -25.41 -7.40 -32.43
C PHE A 13 -24.98 -8.26 -31.22
N VAL A 14 -25.08 -7.75 -29.99
CA VAL A 14 -24.97 -8.57 -28.75
C VAL A 14 -26.19 -8.36 -27.87
N PHE A 15 -27.38 -8.56 -28.43
CA PHE A 15 -28.62 -8.59 -27.68
C PHE A 15 -29.46 -9.73 -28.26
N LEU A 16 -29.15 -10.96 -27.85
CA LEU A 16 -30.01 -12.15 -27.89
C LEU A 16 -29.23 -13.40 -27.46
N VAL A 17 -28.70 -13.41 -26.24
CA VAL A 17 -28.71 -14.60 -25.37
C VAL A 17 -29.07 -14.07 -23.98
N PHE A 18 -30.35 -13.78 -23.78
CA PHE A 18 -30.87 -13.77 -22.42
C PHE A 18 -30.97 -15.25 -22.04
N SER A 19 -30.13 -15.71 -21.11
CA SER A 19 -30.61 -16.71 -20.16
C SER A 19 -31.90 -16.13 -19.58
N ALA A 20 -32.97 -16.93 -19.58
CA ALA A 20 -34.19 -16.46 -18.93
C ALA A 20 -33.82 -16.16 -17.47
N PRO A 21 -34.29 -15.05 -16.86
CA PRO A 21 -34.15 -14.91 -15.42
C PRO A 21 -34.69 -16.20 -14.81
N VAL A 22 -33.88 -16.84 -13.97
CA VAL A 22 -34.26 -18.05 -13.25
C VAL A 22 -35.44 -17.65 -12.38
N GLN A 23 -36.66 -17.83 -12.88
CA GLN A 23 -37.84 -17.52 -12.09
C GLN A 23 -37.95 -18.61 -11.02
N ALA A 24 -38.33 -18.22 -9.80
CA ALA A 24 -38.87 -19.02 -8.69
C ALA A 24 -39.38 -20.44 -9.04
N ALA A 25 -40.12 -20.53 -10.16
CA ALA A 25 -40.75 -21.74 -10.66
C ALA A 25 -39.82 -22.91 -11.05
N ASP A 26 -38.50 -22.72 -11.16
CA ASP A 26 -37.55 -23.77 -11.56
C ASP A 26 -36.72 -24.37 -10.38
N PHE A 27 -37.05 -24.02 -9.13
CA PHE A 27 -36.34 -24.50 -7.94
C PHE A 27 -36.80 -25.87 -7.39
N GLU A 28 -35.87 -26.67 -6.88
CA GLU A 28 -36.19 -27.88 -6.10
C GLU A 28 -36.06 -27.61 -4.60
N THR A 29 -37.16 -27.68 -3.84
CA THR A 29 -37.16 -27.55 -2.36
C THR A 29 -37.04 -28.90 -1.66
N GLY A 30 -36.29 -28.99 -0.56
CA GLY A 30 -36.23 -30.20 0.26
C GLY A 30 -35.21 -30.18 1.39
N VAL A 31 -35.11 -31.30 2.11
CA VAL A 31 -33.95 -31.59 2.97
C VAL A 31 -33.02 -32.48 2.16
N PHE A 32 -31.91 -31.91 1.72
CA PHE A 32 -30.98 -32.58 0.83
C PHE A 32 -29.83 -33.24 1.62
N PRO A 33 -29.17 -34.28 1.07
CA PRO A 33 -27.97 -34.83 1.69
C PRO A 33 -26.87 -33.76 1.67
N GLY A 34 -26.50 -33.30 2.86
CA GLY A 34 -25.57 -32.23 3.16
C GLY A 34 -25.47 -32.11 4.68
N SER A 35 -24.53 -31.32 5.18
CA SER A 35 -24.41 -30.97 6.59
C SER A 35 -24.45 -29.45 6.55
N TYR A 36 -25.54 -28.78 6.92
CA TYR A 36 -25.83 -28.49 8.32
C TYR A 36 -27.12 -27.63 8.55
N ALA A 37 -28.01 -27.41 7.57
CA ALA A 37 -29.25 -26.64 7.80
C ALA A 37 -30.56 -27.47 7.69
N ASP A 38 -31.66 -26.93 8.22
CA ASP A 38 -32.96 -27.62 8.31
C ASP A 38 -33.78 -27.59 7.00
N TYR A 39 -33.46 -26.64 6.10
CA TYR A 39 -34.16 -26.39 4.83
C TYR A 39 -33.16 -26.17 3.69
N GLY A 40 -33.60 -26.39 2.45
CA GLY A 40 -32.79 -26.05 1.29
C GLY A 40 -33.54 -25.96 -0.04
N VAL A 41 -32.91 -25.23 -0.96
CA VAL A 41 -33.32 -24.98 -2.34
C VAL A 41 -32.18 -25.42 -3.27
N ARG A 42 -32.50 -25.98 -4.44
CA ARG A 42 -31.52 -26.27 -5.49
C ARG A 42 -31.89 -25.57 -6.79
N THR A 43 -30.86 -25.09 -7.47
CA THR A 43 -30.88 -24.47 -8.79
C THR A 43 -30.13 -25.35 -9.80
N GLU A 44 -29.67 -24.84 -10.95
CA GLU A 44 -28.89 -25.62 -11.93
C GLU A 44 -27.46 -25.92 -11.46
N HIS A 45 -26.86 -25.01 -10.70
CA HIS A 45 -25.46 -25.14 -10.24
C HIS A 45 -25.31 -25.11 -8.71
N PHE A 46 -26.32 -24.64 -7.97
CA PHE A 46 -26.21 -24.42 -6.53
C PHE A 46 -27.18 -25.26 -5.68
N GLN A 47 -26.77 -25.49 -4.43
CA GLN A 47 -27.62 -25.96 -3.33
C GLN A 47 -27.53 -24.94 -2.19
N ILE A 48 -28.64 -24.25 -1.93
CA ILE A 48 -28.76 -23.22 -0.90
C ILE A 48 -29.37 -23.86 0.35
N GLU A 49 -28.67 -23.79 1.47
CA GLU A 49 -29.08 -24.29 2.77
C GLU A 49 -29.34 -23.14 3.74
N PHE A 50 -30.42 -23.25 4.52
CA PHE A 50 -30.84 -22.21 5.46
C PHE A 50 -31.65 -22.76 6.63
N ASP A 51 -31.75 -21.98 7.70
CA ASP A 51 -32.31 -22.37 8.97
C ASP A 51 -33.84 -22.12 9.08
N GLN A 52 -34.41 -22.34 10.27
CA GLN A 52 -35.82 -22.06 10.51
C GLN A 52 -36.16 -20.56 10.51
N ILE A 53 -35.26 -19.69 10.97
CA ILE A 53 -35.49 -18.24 11.00
C ILE A 53 -35.62 -17.69 9.59
N ILE A 54 -34.79 -18.14 8.66
CA ILE A 54 -34.87 -17.77 7.23
C ILE A 54 -36.14 -18.37 6.60
N SER A 55 -36.49 -19.62 6.93
CA SER A 55 -37.67 -20.30 6.35
C SER A 55 -39.03 -19.62 6.61
N VAL A 56 -39.09 -18.66 7.54
CA VAL A 56 -40.31 -17.92 7.90
C VAL A 56 -40.27 -16.44 7.50
N GLN A 57 -39.25 -16.02 6.75
CA GLN A 57 -39.13 -14.68 6.18
C GLN A 57 -40.21 -14.41 5.12
N PRO A 58 -40.38 -13.14 4.66
CA PRO A 58 -41.35 -12.81 3.63
C PRO A 58 -41.22 -13.72 2.40
N ASP A 59 -42.37 -14.15 1.92
CA ASP A 59 -42.58 -14.90 0.68
C ASP A 59 -43.71 -14.15 -0.02
N THR A 60 -43.34 -13.26 -0.93
CA THR A 60 -44.25 -12.28 -1.53
C THR A 60 -45.17 -12.94 -2.55
N ASP A 61 -44.70 -13.95 -3.26
CA ASP A 61 -45.43 -14.61 -4.34
C ASP A 61 -46.21 -15.87 -3.86
N HIS A 62 -45.94 -16.30 -2.63
CA HIS A 62 -46.57 -17.40 -1.89
C HIS A 62 -46.29 -18.79 -2.49
N ASP A 63 -45.10 -18.99 -3.06
CA ASP A 63 -44.68 -20.28 -3.61
C ASP A 63 -44.09 -21.24 -2.55
N GLY A 64 -43.78 -20.72 -1.37
CA GLY A 64 -43.21 -21.45 -0.24
C GLY A 64 -41.70 -21.33 -0.08
N ILE A 65 -41.04 -20.46 -0.86
CA ILE A 65 -39.63 -20.10 -0.77
C ILE A 65 -39.56 -18.62 -0.31
N PRO A 66 -38.75 -18.29 0.71
CA PRO A 66 -38.61 -16.89 1.12
C PRO A 66 -37.91 -16.04 0.05
N ASP A 67 -38.34 -14.79 -0.11
CA ASP A 67 -37.84 -13.83 -1.12
C ASP A 67 -36.29 -13.75 -1.11
N VAL A 68 -35.67 -13.71 0.09
CA VAL A 68 -34.20 -13.67 0.25
C VAL A 68 -33.47 -14.90 -0.32
N VAL A 69 -34.11 -16.07 -0.26
CA VAL A 69 -33.54 -17.31 -0.80
C VAL A 69 -33.62 -17.29 -2.33
N GLU A 70 -34.70 -16.72 -2.88
CA GLU A 70 -34.85 -16.54 -4.32
C GLU A 70 -33.83 -15.52 -4.86
N GLU A 71 -33.66 -14.39 -4.18
CA GLU A 71 -32.69 -13.36 -4.54
C GLU A 71 -31.26 -13.94 -4.60
N VAL A 72 -30.82 -14.66 -3.56
CA VAL A 72 -29.50 -15.31 -3.56
C VAL A 72 -29.38 -16.36 -4.66
N ALA A 73 -30.43 -17.14 -4.91
CA ALA A 73 -30.44 -18.11 -6.00
C ALA A 73 -30.28 -17.45 -7.37
N GLU A 74 -30.97 -16.33 -7.60
CA GLU A 74 -30.88 -15.57 -8.83
C GLU A 74 -29.49 -14.96 -9.01
N TYR A 75 -28.91 -14.36 -7.96
CA TYR A 75 -27.56 -13.78 -8.03
C TYR A 75 -26.49 -14.84 -8.27
N ALA A 76 -26.59 -16.01 -7.60
CA ALA A 76 -25.60 -17.07 -7.75
C ALA A 76 -25.61 -17.66 -9.17
N GLU A 77 -26.80 -17.92 -9.74
CA GLU A 77 -26.91 -18.40 -11.12
C GLU A 77 -26.45 -17.34 -12.14
N TYR A 78 -26.70 -16.05 -11.85
CA TYR A 78 -26.17 -14.97 -12.69
C TYR A 78 -24.63 -14.88 -12.63
N SER A 79 -24.03 -14.98 -11.45
CA SER A 79 -22.57 -15.06 -11.27
C SER A 79 -21.99 -16.28 -11.99
N TRP A 80 -22.65 -17.45 -11.92
CA TRP A 80 -22.24 -18.62 -12.69
C TRP A 80 -22.25 -18.37 -14.21
N ASP A 81 -23.38 -17.88 -14.74
CA ASP A 81 -23.52 -17.55 -16.17
C ASP A 81 -22.46 -16.54 -16.61
N PHE A 82 -22.10 -15.58 -15.76
CA PHE A 82 -21.11 -14.57 -16.08
C PHE A 82 -19.68 -15.12 -16.01
N GLU A 83 -19.27 -15.62 -14.86
CA GLU A 83 -17.87 -16.01 -14.60
C GLU A 83 -17.51 -17.30 -15.37
N VAL A 84 -18.34 -18.34 -15.30
CA VAL A 84 -18.03 -19.63 -15.94
C VAL A 84 -18.36 -19.59 -17.43
N GLU A 85 -19.57 -19.18 -17.82
CA GLU A 85 -20.02 -19.30 -19.22
C GLU A 85 -19.58 -18.13 -20.11
N SER A 86 -19.58 -16.90 -19.59
CA SER A 86 -19.20 -15.70 -20.37
C SER A 86 -17.70 -15.42 -20.33
N MET A 87 -17.09 -15.40 -19.14
CA MET A 87 -15.66 -15.17 -18.97
C MET A 87 -14.82 -16.43 -19.16
N GLY A 88 -15.42 -17.63 -19.07
CA GLY A 88 -14.73 -18.88 -19.37
C GLY A 88 -13.79 -19.36 -18.28
N TRP A 89 -14.05 -19.02 -17.01
CA TRP A 89 -13.38 -19.62 -15.87
C TRP A 89 -13.68 -21.13 -15.77
N GLU A 90 -12.76 -21.92 -15.20
CA GLU A 90 -13.03 -23.35 -15.00
C GLU A 90 -14.11 -23.58 -13.94
N SER A 91 -15.01 -24.54 -14.20
CA SER A 91 -16.05 -24.93 -13.25
C SER A 91 -15.42 -25.43 -11.93
N PRO A 92 -15.89 -24.94 -10.76
CA PRO A 92 -15.36 -25.38 -9.45
C PRO A 92 -15.75 -26.81 -9.06
N ILE A 93 -16.67 -27.42 -9.80
CA ILE A 93 -17.33 -28.68 -9.45
C ILE A 93 -17.39 -29.65 -10.64
N GLU A 94 -17.50 -30.96 -10.35
CA GLU A 94 -17.70 -31.98 -11.38
C GLU A 94 -19.16 -31.99 -11.93
N ASP A 95 -19.34 -32.52 -13.14
CA ASP A 95 -20.65 -32.69 -13.78
C ASP A 95 -21.69 -33.35 -12.84
N GLY A 96 -22.70 -32.58 -12.45
CA GLY A 96 -23.83 -33.04 -11.63
C GLY A 96 -23.64 -32.88 -10.12
N GLU A 97 -22.53 -32.29 -9.67
CA GLU A 97 -22.37 -31.77 -8.32
C GLU A 97 -22.99 -30.37 -8.19
N LYS A 98 -22.90 -29.76 -7.00
CA LYS A 98 -23.45 -28.43 -6.70
C LYS A 98 -22.45 -27.67 -5.83
N VAL A 99 -22.33 -26.36 -6.05
CA VAL A 99 -21.73 -25.46 -5.06
C VAL A 99 -22.74 -25.23 -3.95
N PHE A 100 -22.30 -25.34 -2.70
CA PHE A 100 -23.18 -25.13 -1.54
C PHE A 100 -23.15 -23.65 -1.14
N ILE A 101 -24.33 -23.09 -0.91
CA ILE A 101 -24.50 -21.75 -0.33
C ILE A 101 -25.15 -21.91 1.04
N ILE A 102 -24.54 -21.34 2.07
CA ILE A 102 -25.11 -21.31 3.42
C ILE A 102 -25.59 -19.89 3.69
N LEU A 103 -26.90 -19.71 3.86
CA LEU A 103 -27.42 -18.45 4.36
C LEU A 103 -27.34 -18.48 5.88
N ASP A 104 -26.39 -17.70 6.41
CA ASP A 104 -26.09 -17.65 7.83
C ASP A 104 -26.84 -16.49 8.48
N ASP A 105 -27.65 -16.80 9.50
CA ASP A 105 -28.40 -15.82 10.28
C ASP A 105 -28.03 -15.81 11.77
N ASP A 106 -27.19 -16.75 12.21
CA ASP A 106 -26.84 -16.94 13.62
C ASP A 106 -25.32 -16.93 13.91
N TYR A 107 -24.52 -16.59 12.90
CA TYR A 107 -23.06 -16.50 12.97
C TYR A 107 -22.41 -17.84 13.30
N GLU A 108 -22.99 -18.95 12.83
CA GLU A 108 -22.38 -20.29 12.94
C GLU A 108 -21.24 -20.46 11.93
N TYR A 109 -21.35 -19.85 10.74
CA TYR A 109 -20.40 -19.97 9.64
C TYR A 109 -19.60 -18.69 9.41
N LEU A 110 -20.21 -17.53 9.69
CA LEU A 110 -19.60 -16.22 9.61
C LEU A 110 -19.24 -15.69 10.99
N TYR A 111 -18.10 -15.01 11.09
CA TYR A 111 -17.80 -14.23 12.29
C TYR A 111 -18.59 -12.92 12.29
N ALA A 112 -18.90 -12.39 13.47
CA ALA A 112 -19.57 -11.09 13.59
C ALA A 112 -18.80 -10.00 12.83
N GLY A 113 -19.44 -9.39 11.83
CA GLY A 113 -18.85 -8.37 10.96
C GLY A 113 -18.38 -8.87 9.58
N MET A 114 -18.46 -10.17 9.29
CA MET A 114 -18.25 -10.71 7.94
C MET A 114 -19.56 -10.73 7.16
N VAL A 115 -19.49 -10.40 5.87
CA VAL A 115 -20.63 -10.43 4.95
C VAL A 115 -20.69 -11.73 4.14
N GLY A 116 -19.53 -12.34 3.87
CA GLY A 116 -19.38 -13.62 3.20
C GLY A 116 -18.11 -14.36 3.65
N ALA A 117 -18.05 -15.66 3.35
CA ALA A 117 -16.80 -16.43 3.41
C ALA A 117 -16.90 -17.74 2.61
N THR A 118 -15.83 -18.09 1.90
CA THR A 118 -15.72 -19.36 1.17
C THR A 118 -14.83 -20.37 1.90
N SER A 119 -15.23 -21.64 1.88
CA SER A 119 -14.46 -22.72 2.50
C SER A 119 -14.79 -24.08 1.89
N ALA A 120 -14.22 -25.14 2.47
CA ALA A 120 -14.50 -26.52 2.08
C ALA A 120 -14.87 -27.37 3.31
N PHE A 121 -15.84 -28.25 3.14
CA PHE A 121 -16.18 -29.27 4.12
C PHE A 121 -15.05 -30.30 4.26
N TYR A 122 -15.12 -31.12 5.31
CA TYR A 122 -14.09 -32.15 5.58
C TYR A 122 -13.93 -33.19 4.45
N ASP A 123 -14.94 -33.37 3.62
CA ASP A 123 -14.90 -34.25 2.45
C ASP A 123 -14.38 -33.58 1.18
N GLY A 124 -14.03 -32.29 1.25
CA GLY A 124 -13.51 -31.50 0.13
C GLY A 124 -14.58 -30.76 -0.68
N THR A 125 -15.86 -30.93 -0.34
CA THR A 125 -16.95 -30.19 -1.00
C THR A 125 -16.85 -28.70 -0.68
N ILE A 126 -16.80 -27.86 -1.71
CA ILE A 126 -16.68 -26.40 -1.59
C ILE A 126 -18.05 -25.79 -1.25
N TYR A 127 -18.05 -24.81 -0.36
CA TYR A 127 -19.22 -24.00 -0.03
C TYR A 127 -18.81 -22.55 0.21
N PHE A 128 -19.77 -21.64 0.08
CA PHE A 128 -19.64 -20.31 0.64
C PHE A 128 -20.84 -19.96 1.52
N ALA A 129 -20.60 -19.15 2.54
CA ALA A 129 -21.60 -18.63 3.44
C ALA A 129 -21.81 -17.14 3.18
N VAL A 130 -23.05 -16.67 3.31
CA VAL A 130 -23.42 -15.26 3.13
C VAL A 130 -24.36 -14.84 4.25
N ASP A 131 -24.18 -13.63 4.78
CA ASP A 131 -25.08 -13.04 5.78
C ASP A 131 -26.45 -12.82 5.12
N ALA A 132 -27.48 -13.46 5.67
CA ALA A 132 -28.84 -13.41 5.12
C ALA A 132 -29.50 -12.02 5.20
N TRP A 133 -28.88 -11.06 5.89
CA TRP A 133 -29.45 -9.75 6.21
C TRP A 133 -28.81 -8.58 5.45
N LEU A 134 -27.98 -8.86 4.44
CA LEU A 134 -27.38 -7.84 3.58
C LEU A 134 -28.44 -7.10 2.76
N SER A 135 -28.14 -5.86 2.35
CA SER A 135 -28.93 -5.14 1.35
C SER A 135 -28.73 -5.74 -0.04
N ASP A 136 -29.71 -5.58 -0.93
CA ASP A 136 -29.71 -6.05 -2.33
C ASP A 136 -28.35 -5.88 -3.04
N ASP A 137 -27.81 -4.66 -3.09
CA ASP A 137 -26.55 -4.40 -3.81
C ASP A 137 -25.34 -5.09 -3.17
N ILE A 138 -25.24 -5.09 -1.83
CA ILE A 138 -24.16 -5.78 -1.10
C ILE A 138 -24.27 -7.30 -1.25
N MET A 139 -25.50 -7.84 -1.29
CA MET A 139 -25.74 -9.28 -1.49
C MET A 139 -25.25 -9.73 -2.86
N LYS A 140 -25.51 -8.96 -3.92
CA LYS A 140 -25.06 -9.26 -5.29
C LYS A 140 -23.55 -9.41 -5.38
N VAL A 141 -22.82 -8.37 -4.97
CA VAL A 141 -21.35 -8.33 -5.03
C VAL A 141 -20.76 -9.40 -4.12
N THR A 142 -21.29 -9.61 -2.91
CA THR A 142 -20.84 -10.69 -2.00
C THR A 142 -21.01 -12.07 -2.65
N VAL A 143 -22.14 -12.33 -3.32
CA VAL A 143 -22.35 -13.63 -4.00
C VAL A 143 -21.37 -13.83 -5.17
N ALA A 144 -21.08 -12.80 -5.95
CA ALA A 144 -20.06 -12.87 -7.02
C ALA A 144 -18.66 -13.10 -6.45
N HIS A 145 -18.27 -12.33 -5.43
CA HIS A 145 -16.99 -12.44 -4.74
C HIS A 145 -16.73 -13.86 -4.22
N GLU A 146 -17.68 -14.40 -3.46
CA GLU A 146 -17.55 -15.72 -2.86
C GLU A 146 -17.65 -16.85 -3.89
N PHE A 147 -18.38 -16.64 -4.99
CA PHE A 147 -18.41 -17.60 -6.08
C PHE A 147 -17.07 -17.67 -6.83
N LEU A 148 -16.38 -16.54 -7.05
CA LEU A 148 -15.02 -16.58 -7.61
C LEU A 148 -14.06 -17.32 -6.69
N HIS A 149 -14.17 -17.16 -5.37
CA HIS A 149 -13.40 -17.98 -4.45
C HIS A 149 -13.69 -19.46 -4.64
N CYS A 150 -14.94 -19.86 -4.86
CA CYS A 150 -15.25 -21.26 -5.16
C CYS A 150 -14.51 -21.76 -6.41
N ILE A 151 -14.44 -20.94 -7.47
CA ILE A 151 -13.63 -21.20 -8.68
C ILE A 151 -12.14 -21.38 -8.33
N GLN A 152 -11.57 -20.46 -7.55
CA GLN A 152 -10.17 -20.51 -7.11
C GLN A 152 -9.86 -21.77 -6.27
N PHE A 153 -10.75 -22.15 -5.35
CA PHE A 153 -10.67 -23.41 -4.61
C PHE A 153 -10.79 -24.64 -5.53
N GLY A 154 -11.52 -24.51 -6.65
CA GLY A 154 -11.63 -25.53 -7.70
C GLY A 154 -10.30 -25.83 -8.39
N TYR A 155 -9.48 -24.81 -8.67
CA TYR A 155 -8.13 -25.01 -9.21
C TYR A 155 -7.22 -25.76 -8.22
N ASN A 156 -7.24 -25.35 -6.94
CA ASN A 156 -6.51 -26.03 -5.88
C ASN A 156 -7.09 -25.72 -4.49
N LEU A 157 -7.68 -26.72 -3.84
CA LEU A 157 -8.28 -26.60 -2.50
C LEU A 157 -7.33 -26.06 -1.39
N TYR A 158 -6.03 -26.05 -1.62
CA TYR A 158 -5.02 -25.59 -0.67
C TYR A 158 -4.22 -24.40 -1.22
N PHE A 159 -4.76 -23.60 -2.13
CA PHE A 159 -4.01 -22.46 -2.68
C PHE A 159 -3.71 -21.37 -1.64
N VAL A 160 -4.54 -21.24 -0.60
CA VAL A 160 -4.36 -20.32 0.55
C VAL A 160 -3.27 -20.77 1.53
N GLN A 161 -2.08 -21.11 1.02
CA GLN A 161 -0.95 -21.56 1.81
C GLN A 161 -0.14 -20.41 2.40
N THR A 162 -0.19 -19.24 1.77
CA THR A 162 0.47 -18.01 2.23
C THR A 162 -0.50 -16.84 2.22
N ASP A 163 -0.19 -15.79 3.00
CA ASP A 163 -1.01 -14.56 3.08
C ASP A 163 -1.10 -13.85 1.71
N PHE A 164 -0.10 -14.01 0.84
CA PHE A 164 -0.11 -13.42 -0.50
C PHE A 164 -1.08 -14.11 -1.47
N ASP A 165 -1.22 -15.43 -1.35
CA ASP A 165 -2.15 -16.19 -2.20
C ASP A 165 -3.59 -15.78 -1.87
N VAL A 166 -3.83 -15.46 -0.59
CA VAL A 166 -5.07 -14.87 -0.11
C VAL A 166 -5.24 -13.46 -0.68
N ASN A 167 -4.24 -12.58 -0.58
CA ASN A 167 -4.35 -11.22 -1.15
C ASN A 167 -4.64 -11.23 -2.66
N PHE A 168 -4.00 -12.12 -3.43
CA PHE A 168 -4.28 -12.25 -4.86
C PHE A 168 -5.72 -12.75 -5.10
N ALA A 169 -6.21 -13.69 -4.29
CA ALA A 169 -7.60 -14.13 -4.30
C ALA A 169 -8.59 -13.01 -3.99
N GLU A 170 -8.40 -12.28 -2.89
CA GLU A 170 -9.30 -11.21 -2.44
C GLU A 170 -9.31 -10.04 -3.43
N THR A 171 -8.15 -9.67 -4.00
CA THR A 171 -8.06 -8.58 -5.00
C THR A 171 -8.77 -8.91 -6.30
N SER A 172 -8.61 -10.15 -6.78
CA SER A 172 -9.33 -10.61 -7.97
C SER A 172 -10.82 -10.83 -7.69
N ALA A 173 -11.21 -11.17 -6.45
CA ALA A 173 -12.60 -11.27 -6.04
C ALA A 173 -13.28 -9.89 -5.97
N VAL A 174 -12.64 -8.86 -5.40
CA VAL A 174 -13.17 -7.49 -5.47
C VAL A 174 -13.24 -6.97 -6.90
N TRP A 175 -12.29 -7.35 -7.76
CA TRP A 175 -12.38 -7.02 -9.18
C TRP A 175 -13.57 -7.70 -9.87
N ILE A 176 -13.91 -8.96 -9.51
CA ILE A 176 -15.04 -9.66 -10.15
C ILE A 176 -16.39 -9.05 -9.77
N GLU A 177 -16.52 -8.49 -8.56
CA GLU A 177 -17.74 -7.82 -8.09
C GLU A 177 -18.20 -6.80 -9.12
N ASP A 178 -17.26 -5.96 -9.55
CA ASP A 178 -17.47 -4.88 -10.51
C ASP A 178 -17.63 -5.40 -11.96
N MET A 179 -16.96 -6.50 -12.32
CA MET A 179 -17.18 -7.13 -13.63
C MET A 179 -18.60 -7.72 -13.77
N VAL A 180 -19.11 -8.34 -12.71
CA VAL A 180 -20.43 -8.99 -12.69
C VAL A 180 -21.54 -7.95 -12.50
N TYR A 181 -21.34 -6.98 -11.61
CA TYR A 181 -22.31 -5.96 -11.20
C TYR A 181 -21.71 -4.53 -11.25
N ASP A 182 -21.34 -4.10 -12.47
CA ASP A 182 -20.82 -2.77 -12.85
C ASP A 182 -21.64 -1.57 -12.35
N GLU A 183 -22.89 -1.78 -11.88
CA GLU A 183 -23.71 -0.71 -11.30
C GLU A 183 -23.50 -0.45 -9.79
N VAL A 184 -22.76 -1.30 -9.07
CA VAL A 184 -22.64 -1.23 -7.59
C VAL A 184 -21.42 -0.42 -7.13
N ASP A 185 -20.31 -0.41 -7.90
CA ASP A 185 -19.12 0.43 -7.70
C ASP A 185 -18.55 0.44 -6.25
N ASP A 186 -18.75 -0.63 -5.47
CA ASP A 186 -18.40 -0.65 -4.04
C ASP A 186 -16.88 -0.72 -3.81
N TYR A 187 -16.13 -1.25 -4.77
CA TYR A 187 -14.68 -1.32 -4.74
C TYR A 187 -14.01 0.06 -4.56
N ILE A 188 -14.67 1.14 -4.99
CA ILE A 188 -14.20 2.53 -4.84
C ILE A 188 -13.95 2.86 -3.36
N ASN A 189 -14.72 2.28 -2.45
CA ASN A 189 -14.57 2.51 -1.01
C ASN A 189 -13.24 1.99 -0.45
N TYR A 190 -12.56 1.07 -1.16
CA TYR A 190 -11.26 0.55 -0.76
C TYR A 190 -10.10 1.40 -1.30
N LEU A 191 -10.29 2.14 -2.40
CA LEU A 191 -9.23 2.88 -3.07
C LEU A 191 -8.44 3.87 -2.18
N PRO A 192 -9.01 4.53 -1.15
CA PRO A 192 -8.21 5.32 -0.21
C PRO A 192 -7.02 4.56 0.40
N GLY A 193 -7.13 3.24 0.56
CA GLY A 193 -6.02 2.37 0.97
C GLY A 193 -4.84 2.48 0.01
N TYR A 194 -5.05 2.24 -1.30
CA TYR A 194 -3.97 2.33 -2.29
C TYR A 194 -3.41 3.76 -2.43
N PHE A 195 -4.28 4.76 -2.58
CA PHE A 195 -3.85 6.14 -2.84
C PHE A 195 -3.11 6.79 -1.66
N SER A 196 -3.29 6.29 -0.43
CA SER A 196 -2.51 6.73 0.74
C SER A 196 -1.08 6.17 0.77
N TYR A 197 -0.86 5.04 0.08
CA TYR A 197 0.37 4.25 0.14
C TYR A 197 0.83 3.83 -1.25
N THR A 198 0.82 4.75 -2.23
CA THR A 198 1.29 4.44 -3.59
C THR A 198 2.76 4.02 -3.65
N ASP A 199 3.53 4.31 -2.61
CA ASP A 199 4.91 3.89 -2.44
C ASP A 199 5.07 2.40 -2.10
N TYR A 200 4.00 1.71 -1.70
CA TYR A 200 4.03 0.28 -1.44
C TYR A 200 3.95 -0.51 -2.75
N SER A 201 4.52 -1.71 -2.74
CA SER A 201 4.44 -2.57 -3.91
C SER A 201 3.01 -3.03 -4.13
N ILE A 202 2.60 -3.11 -5.40
CA ILE A 202 1.38 -3.83 -5.78
C ILE A 202 1.47 -5.36 -5.55
N PHE A 203 2.66 -5.87 -5.23
CA PHE A 203 2.93 -7.26 -4.86
C PHE A 203 3.37 -7.41 -3.38
N ALA A 204 3.22 -6.36 -2.57
CA ALA A 204 3.64 -6.34 -1.16
C ALA A 204 2.83 -7.31 -0.27
N SER A 205 3.42 -7.67 0.88
CA SER A 205 2.86 -8.64 1.84
C SER A 205 1.87 -8.06 2.85
N TYR A 206 1.68 -6.75 2.86
CA TYR A 206 1.08 -6.07 4.00
C TYR A 206 -0.41 -6.40 4.20
N ALA A 207 -0.71 -6.90 5.41
CA ALA A 207 -2.02 -7.31 5.89
C ALA A 207 -2.71 -6.18 6.69
N GLU A 208 -2.97 -5.05 6.05
CA GLU A 208 -4.09 -4.19 6.47
C GLU A 208 -5.24 -4.42 5.49
N SER A 209 -6.38 -4.90 5.99
CA SER A 209 -7.48 -5.39 5.13
C SER A 209 -7.91 -4.38 4.06
N SER A 210 -7.89 -3.08 4.38
CA SER A 210 -8.27 -2.03 3.41
C SER A 210 -7.28 -1.89 2.24
N TYR A 211 -5.98 -2.08 2.45
CA TYR A 211 -4.99 -1.99 1.37
C TYR A 211 -5.06 -3.21 0.44
N THR A 212 -5.24 -4.41 0.99
CA THR A 212 -5.46 -5.62 0.20
C THR A 212 -6.61 -5.44 -0.77
N TYR A 213 -7.79 -5.02 -0.29
CA TYR A 213 -8.92 -4.81 -1.19
C TYR A 213 -8.67 -3.67 -2.19
N ALA A 214 -7.94 -2.62 -1.80
CA ALA A 214 -7.59 -1.51 -2.70
C ALA A 214 -6.69 -1.92 -3.89
N LEU A 215 -5.90 -2.98 -3.74
CA LEU A 215 -5.03 -3.50 -4.82
C LEU A 215 -5.81 -4.06 -6.02
N ASN A 216 -7.14 -4.19 -5.93
CA ASN A 216 -7.98 -4.48 -7.11
C ASN A 216 -7.79 -3.43 -8.23
N ILE A 217 -7.38 -2.20 -7.90
CA ILE A 217 -7.09 -1.15 -8.90
C ILE A 217 -6.06 -1.60 -9.94
N TRP A 218 -5.11 -2.48 -9.57
CA TRP A 218 -4.18 -3.09 -10.51
C TRP A 218 -4.89 -4.00 -11.51
N HIS A 219 -5.86 -4.81 -11.05
CA HIS A 219 -6.66 -5.69 -11.89
C HIS A 219 -7.60 -4.91 -12.82
N ARG A 220 -8.22 -3.85 -12.29
CA ARG A 220 -9.03 -2.90 -13.06
C ARG A 220 -8.19 -2.22 -14.14
N PHE A 221 -7.04 -1.68 -13.77
CA PHE A 221 -6.09 -1.09 -14.73
C PHE A 221 -5.73 -2.06 -15.85
N LEU A 222 -5.30 -3.27 -15.52
CA LEU A 222 -4.91 -4.26 -16.53
C LEU A 222 -6.07 -4.56 -17.50
N THR A 223 -7.28 -4.74 -16.96
CA THR A 223 -8.48 -5.01 -17.76
C THR A 223 -8.81 -3.86 -18.70
N ASP A 224 -8.79 -2.62 -18.19
CA ASP A 224 -9.13 -1.41 -18.96
C ASP A 224 -8.05 -1.05 -19.98
N TYR A 225 -6.78 -1.16 -19.59
CA TYR A 225 -5.62 -0.87 -20.43
C TYR A 225 -5.58 -1.77 -21.66
N TYR A 226 -5.85 -3.07 -21.49
CA TYR A 226 -5.90 -4.03 -22.60
C TYR A 226 -7.28 -4.11 -23.28
N GLY A 227 -8.34 -3.66 -22.61
CA GLY A 227 -9.72 -3.93 -23.00
C GLY A 227 -10.01 -5.43 -23.03
N ASP A 228 -9.46 -6.16 -22.06
CA ASP A 228 -9.38 -7.62 -22.03
C ASP A 228 -9.50 -8.16 -20.60
N THR A 229 -10.65 -8.75 -20.28
CA THR A 229 -10.94 -9.34 -18.97
C THR A 229 -10.24 -10.69 -18.75
N ASP A 230 -9.72 -11.34 -19.81
CA ASP A 230 -9.05 -12.64 -19.68
C ASP A 230 -7.69 -12.51 -18.99
N ILE A 231 -7.10 -11.32 -18.89
CA ILE A 231 -5.73 -11.14 -18.34
C ILE A 231 -5.60 -11.61 -16.89
N ILE A 232 -6.64 -11.42 -16.09
CA ILE A 232 -6.65 -11.84 -14.69
C ILE A 232 -6.74 -13.36 -14.60
N LYS A 233 -7.62 -13.96 -15.40
CA LYS A 233 -7.75 -15.42 -15.51
C LYS A 233 -6.45 -16.06 -16.02
N ASP A 234 -5.82 -15.50 -17.05
CA ASP A 234 -4.54 -15.99 -17.58
C ASP A 234 -3.45 -15.97 -16.51
N ALA A 235 -3.39 -14.90 -15.69
CA ALA A 235 -2.46 -14.83 -14.56
C ALA A 235 -2.77 -15.89 -13.50
N TRP A 236 -4.04 -16.18 -13.22
CA TRP A 236 -4.42 -17.27 -12.31
C TRP A 236 -4.06 -18.66 -12.84
N GLU A 237 -4.33 -18.93 -14.12
CA GLU A 237 -3.97 -20.19 -14.76
C GLU A 237 -2.45 -20.41 -14.75
N GLU A 238 -1.67 -19.38 -15.07
CA GLU A 238 -0.20 -19.42 -14.99
C GLU A 238 0.27 -19.61 -13.53
N TYR A 239 -0.34 -18.91 -12.57
CA TYR A 239 -0.02 -19.04 -11.14
C TYR A 239 -0.09 -20.52 -10.68
N PHE A 240 -1.12 -21.25 -11.11
CA PHE A 240 -1.27 -22.67 -10.78
C PHE A 240 -0.32 -23.57 -11.59
N ASP A 241 -0.06 -23.26 -12.86
CA ASP A 241 0.89 -23.99 -13.71
C ASP A 241 2.34 -23.85 -13.22
N LEU A 242 2.69 -22.71 -12.62
CA LEU A 242 4.00 -22.44 -12.04
C LEU A 242 4.35 -23.34 -10.86
N GLY A 243 3.40 -24.14 -10.32
CA GLY A 243 3.37 -25.05 -9.15
C GLY A 243 4.66 -25.78 -8.69
N SER A 244 5.77 -25.06 -8.67
CA SER A 244 7.15 -25.53 -8.66
C SER A 244 8.13 -24.50 -8.07
N VAL A 245 7.75 -23.22 -7.98
CA VAL A 245 8.48 -22.18 -7.22
C VAL A 245 7.88 -22.06 -5.81
N GLY A 246 8.09 -23.10 -4.99
CA GLY A 246 7.91 -23.02 -3.53
C GLY A 246 6.57 -22.49 -3.00
N ALA A 247 5.49 -23.27 -3.11
CA ALA A 247 4.28 -23.14 -2.28
C ALA A 247 3.55 -21.77 -2.19
N GLY A 248 3.68 -20.89 -3.19
CA GLY A 248 2.95 -19.61 -3.26
C GLY A 248 3.82 -18.38 -2.96
N GLY A 249 3.21 -17.20 -2.83
CA GLY A 249 3.89 -15.96 -2.46
C GLY A 249 4.02 -14.90 -3.57
N SER A 250 4.49 -13.70 -3.20
CA SER A 250 4.63 -12.52 -4.08
C SER A 250 5.39 -12.80 -5.38
N LEU A 251 6.47 -13.58 -5.32
CA LEU A 251 7.25 -13.93 -6.51
C LEU A 251 6.43 -14.74 -7.53
N THR A 252 5.55 -15.63 -7.06
CA THR A 252 4.73 -16.45 -7.96
C THR A 252 3.64 -15.61 -8.60
N VAL A 253 2.97 -14.75 -7.81
CA VAL A 253 1.96 -13.79 -8.31
C VAL A 253 2.57 -12.84 -9.34
N TYR A 254 3.74 -12.29 -9.03
CA TYR A 254 4.51 -11.46 -9.97
C TYR A 254 4.79 -12.21 -11.28
N THR A 255 5.40 -13.40 -11.19
CA THR A 255 5.81 -14.19 -12.37
C THR A 255 4.61 -14.55 -13.24
N ALA A 256 3.47 -14.88 -12.61
CA ALA A 256 2.25 -15.21 -13.32
C ALA A 256 1.63 -13.99 -14.02
N THR A 257 1.60 -12.85 -13.34
CA THR A 257 1.12 -11.57 -13.89
C THR A 257 2.00 -11.12 -15.06
N GLU A 258 3.31 -11.21 -14.90
CA GLU A 258 4.30 -10.89 -15.94
C GLU A 258 4.10 -11.77 -17.18
N ALA A 259 3.93 -13.08 -17.01
CA ALA A 259 3.65 -13.98 -18.12
C ALA A 259 2.35 -13.63 -18.86
N ALA A 260 1.29 -13.26 -18.13
CA ALA A 260 0.02 -12.83 -18.73
C ALA A 260 0.17 -11.53 -19.54
N ILE A 261 1.02 -10.60 -19.08
CA ILE A 261 1.38 -9.37 -19.80
C ILE A 261 2.26 -9.67 -21.03
N GLU A 262 3.24 -10.56 -20.90
CA GLU A 262 4.13 -10.95 -22.01
C GLU A 262 3.38 -11.60 -23.16
N VAL A 263 2.33 -12.39 -22.88
CA VAL A 263 1.43 -12.97 -23.89
C VAL A 263 0.75 -11.89 -24.73
N ARG A 264 0.48 -10.73 -24.13
CA ARG A 264 -0.10 -9.55 -24.81
C ARG A 264 0.95 -8.70 -25.53
N GLY A 265 2.22 -9.03 -25.37
CA GLY A 265 3.35 -8.48 -26.13
C GLY A 265 4.03 -7.28 -25.48
N ASP A 266 3.72 -7.01 -24.21
CA ASP A 266 4.29 -5.92 -23.44
C ASP A 266 5.25 -6.43 -22.35
N ASN A 267 5.89 -5.50 -21.67
CA ASN A 267 6.78 -5.75 -20.54
C ASN A 267 6.19 -5.11 -19.27
N ILE A 268 6.25 -5.84 -18.15
CA ILE A 268 5.62 -5.41 -16.90
C ILE A 268 6.18 -4.09 -16.35
N ASP A 269 7.46 -3.78 -16.55
CA ASP A 269 8.06 -2.51 -16.11
C ASP A 269 7.47 -1.31 -16.88
N GLU A 270 7.20 -1.48 -18.18
CA GLU A 270 6.58 -0.43 -19.00
C GLU A 270 5.09 -0.27 -18.67
N VAL A 271 4.39 -1.39 -18.42
CA VAL A 271 2.97 -1.42 -18.04
C VAL A 271 2.76 -0.82 -16.65
N TYR A 272 3.66 -1.08 -15.71
CA TYR A 272 3.60 -0.47 -14.38
C TYR A 272 3.81 1.05 -14.42
N GLN A 273 4.69 1.54 -15.29
CA GLN A 273 4.82 2.99 -15.51
C GLN A 273 3.52 3.60 -16.03
N GLU A 274 2.82 2.94 -16.97
CA GLU A 274 1.50 3.38 -17.42
C GLU A 274 0.47 3.38 -16.28
N PHE A 275 0.44 2.34 -15.45
CA PHE A 275 -0.41 2.30 -14.26
C PHE A 275 -0.19 3.48 -13.33
N SER A 276 1.07 3.83 -13.06
CA SER A 276 1.39 4.98 -12.21
C SER A 276 0.92 6.32 -12.82
N VAL A 277 0.99 6.46 -14.16
CA VAL A 277 0.45 7.65 -14.87
C VAL A 277 -1.08 7.67 -14.80
N TRP A 278 -1.72 6.52 -15.01
CA TRP A 278 -3.18 6.41 -14.95
C TRP A 278 -3.70 6.77 -13.57
N ASN A 279 -3.02 6.37 -12.50
CA ASN A 279 -3.44 6.73 -11.14
C ASN A 279 -3.26 8.22 -10.86
N LEU A 280 -2.22 8.87 -11.41
CA LEU A 280 -2.05 10.32 -11.29
C LEU A 280 -3.14 11.09 -12.05
N ALA A 281 -3.53 10.60 -13.22
CA ALA A 281 -4.52 11.22 -14.11
C ALA A 281 -5.84 10.44 -14.13
N HIS A 282 -6.26 9.92 -12.97
CA HIS A 282 -7.34 8.94 -12.85
C HIS A 282 -8.65 9.41 -13.49
N ASP A 283 -8.98 10.70 -13.36
CA ASP A 283 -10.17 11.33 -13.94
C ASP A 283 -10.17 11.40 -15.49
N GLN A 284 -9.00 11.19 -16.12
CA GLN A 284 -8.82 11.15 -17.57
C GLN A 284 -8.69 9.73 -18.13
N THR A 285 -8.41 8.74 -17.28
CA THR A 285 -8.00 7.40 -17.71
C THR A 285 -9.02 6.32 -17.35
N TYR A 286 -9.62 6.35 -16.16
CA TYR A 286 -10.64 5.40 -15.72
C TYR A 286 -12.06 5.94 -15.94
N GLU A 287 -13.03 5.05 -16.16
CA GLU A 287 -14.44 5.43 -16.31
C GLU A 287 -15.01 6.03 -15.03
N GLU A 288 -14.82 5.37 -13.88
CA GLU A 288 -15.18 5.89 -12.55
C GLU A 288 -14.13 6.83 -11.96
N GLY A 289 -13.08 7.19 -12.71
CA GLY A 289 -11.90 7.88 -12.21
C GLY A 289 -12.21 9.17 -11.45
N VAL A 290 -13.26 9.91 -11.80
CA VAL A 290 -13.68 11.13 -11.06
C VAL A 290 -13.99 10.88 -9.57
N MET A 291 -14.30 9.63 -9.20
CA MET A 291 -14.59 9.21 -7.83
C MET A 291 -13.35 8.75 -7.06
N TYR A 292 -12.22 8.53 -7.75
CA TYR A 292 -10.99 8.05 -7.12
C TYR A 292 -10.32 9.18 -6.32
N PRO A 293 -9.62 8.88 -5.22
CA PRO A 293 -8.79 9.86 -4.53
C PRO A 293 -7.68 10.40 -5.43
N ASP A 294 -7.33 11.68 -5.26
CA ASP A 294 -6.15 12.25 -5.93
C ASP A 294 -4.87 11.60 -5.36
N VAL A 295 -3.86 11.42 -6.21
CA VAL A 295 -2.51 11.08 -5.74
C VAL A 295 -1.87 12.28 -5.06
N GLU A 296 -1.50 12.13 -3.79
CA GLU A 296 -0.74 13.16 -3.08
C GLU A 296 0.76 13.07 -3.42
N PRO A 297 1.36 14.12 -4.03
CA PRO A 297 2.78 14.12 -4.28
C PRO A 297 3.55 14.20 -2.95
N ILE A 298 4.59 13.38 -2.81
CA ILE A 298 5.45 13.36 -1.61
C ILE A 298 6.18 14.69 -1.40
N ARG A 299 6.29 15.50 -2.47
CA ARG A 299 6.78 16.86 -2.41
C ARG A 299 6.31 17.69 -3.60
N VAL A 300 6.08 18.98 -3.35
CA VAL A 300 5.84 19.99 -4.38
C VAL A 300 6.94 21.04 -4.30
N TRP A 301 7.67 21.24 -5.39
CA TRP A 301 8.74 22.24 -5.50
C TRP A 301 8.27 23.47 -6.26
N ASN A 302 8.58 24.64 -5.72
CA ASN A 302 8.28 25.95 -6.32
C ASN A 302 9.50 26.90 -6.32
N SER A 303 10.68 26.37 -5.98
CA SER A 303 11.92 27.12 -5.90
C SER A 303 13.09 26.26 -6.38
N TYR A 304 13.96 26.84 -7.22
CA TYR A 304 15.04 26.14 -7.91
C TYR A 304 16.37 26.88 -7.77
N PRO A 305 17.53 26.18 -7.86
CA PRO A 305 17.67 24.73 -8.10
C PRO A 305 17.32 23.89 -6.87
N VAL A 306 16.87 22.67 -7.13
CA VAL A 306 16.69 21.59 -6.15
C VAL A 306 17.94 20.72 -6.21
N SER A 307 18.60 20.45 -5.08
CA SER A 307 19.84 19.68 -5.05
C SER A 307 19.92 18.77 -3.84
N GLY A 308 20.47 17.57 -4.03
CA GLY A 308 20.79 16.61 -2.97
C GLY A 308 19.56 16.09 -2.20
N GLN A 309 18.38 16.08 -2.82
CA GLN A 309 17.15 15.71 -2.14
C GLN A 309 17.02 14.20 -2.04
N THR A 310 16.73 13.71 -0.83
CA THR A 310 16.46 12.30 -0.56
C THR A 310 14.98 12.06 -0.36
N VAL A 311 14.55 10.84 -0.67
CA VAL A 311 13.26 10.31 -0.24
C VAL A 311 13.29 9.96 1.24
N ARG A 312 12.18 10.18 1.96
CA ARG A 312 12.09 9.90 3.40
C ARG A 312 11.95 8.40 3.64
N PRO A 313 12.50 7.84 4.73
CA PRO A 313 12.42 6.40 5.04
C PRO A 313 11.03 5.77 4.91
N GLN A 314 9.98 6.46 5.37
CA GLN A 314 8.59 5.99 5.34
C GLN A 314 7.90 6.17 3.97
N LYS A 315 8.60 6.74 3.00
CA LYS A 315 8.11 6.99 1.63
C LYS A 315 9.07 6.47 0.56
N TRP A 316 10.02 5.62 0.95
CA TRP A 316 10.86 4.91 0.00
C TRP A 316 9.99 3.96 -0.81
N PRO A 317 9.93 4.11 -2.13
CA PRO A 317 9.09 3.25 -2.94
C PRO A 317 9.66 1.83 -2.88
N ALA A 318 8.79 0.86 -2.70
CA ALA A 318 9.13 -0.55 -2.85
C ALA A 318 9.21 -0.93 -4.33
N LEU A 319 9.65 -2.16 -4.63
CA LEU A 319 9.67 -2.66 -6.01
C LEU A 319 8.25 -2.69 -6.58
N TYR A 320 8.00 -2.02 -7.71
CA TYR A 320 6.64 -1.75 -8.21
C TYR A 320 5.76 -0.99 -7.21
N GLY A 321 6.36 -0.05 -6.48
CA GLY A 321 5.74 1.09 -5.82
C GLY A 321 6.15 2.40 -6.52
N ALA A 322 5.49 3.52 -6.20
CA ALA A 322 5.71 4.80 -6.87
C ALA A 322 5.75 6.00 -5.93
N ASN A 323 6.69 6.89 -6.19
CA ASN A 323 6.72 8.24 -5.62
C ASN A 323 6.36 9.27 -6.67
N TYR A 324 5.52 10.23 -6.28
CA TYR A 324 5.09 11.33 -7.13
C TYR A 324 5.70 12.64 -6.62
N ILE A 325 6.50 13.30 -7.44
CA ILE A 325 7.14 14.58 -7.08
C ILE A 325 6.67 15.64 -8.08
N ALA A 326 6.02 16.69 -7.58
CA ALA A 326 5.52 17.77 -8.43
C ALA A 326 6.51 18.94 -8.46
N PHE A 327 6.73 19.47 -9.66
CA PHE A 327 7.61 20.60 -9.93
C PHE A 327 6.80 21.71 -10.59
N ASP A 328 6.65 22.87 -9.95
CA ASP A 328 6.07 24.07 -10.58
C ASP A 328 7.05 24.56 -11.66
N VAL A 329 6.61 24.53 -12.91
CA VAL A 329 7.42 24.89 -14.09
C VAL A 329 6.92 26.15 -14.81
N SER A 330 5.93 26.84 -14.24
CA SER A 330 5.24 28.01 -14.81
C SER A 330 6.13 29.23 -15.12
N GLY A 331 7.43 29.17 -14.83
CA GLY A 331 8.42 30.21 -15.14
C GLY A 331 9.77 29.71 -15.68
N GLY A 332 9.88 28.42 -16.03
CA GLY A 332 11.09 27.76 -16.54
C GLY A 332 11.32 27.94 -18.05
N ASP A 333 12.42 27.42 -18.59
CA ASP A 333 12.58 27.19 -20.04
C ASP A 333 12.58 25.67 -20.24
N ASP A 334 13.74 25.04 -20.35
CA ASP A 334 13.89 23.59 -20.23
C ASP A 334 14.04 23.18 -18.76
N PHE A 335 13.44 22.06 -18.39
CA PHE A 335 13.49 21.50 -17.04
C PHE A 335 14.41 20.27 -17.02
N LYS A 336 15.46 20.32 -16.20
CA LYS A 336 16.38 19.21 -16.01
C LYS A 336 16.09 18.50 -14.70
N PHE A 337 16.04 17.18 -14.73
CA PHE A 337 15.92 16.31 -13.58
C PHE A 337 17.08 15.30 -13.58
N GLU A 338 17.72 15.13 -12.43
CA GLU A 338 18.79 14.15 -12.26
C GLU A 338 18.40 13.18 -11.16
N LEU A 339 18.71 11.90 -11.38
CA LEU A 339 18.47 10.82 -10.44
C LEU A 339 19.80 10.16 -10.07
N THR A 340 20.05 9.94 -8.78
CA THR A 340 21.15 9.08 -8.30
C THR A 340 20.58 7.95 -7.46
N LYS A 341 20.88 6.71 -7.81
CA LYS A 341 20.44 5.51 -7.09
C LYS A 341 21.50 5.08 -6.07
N THR A 342 21.07 4.51 -4.94
CA THR A 342 21.99 3.94 -3.94
C THR A 342 22.19 2.45 -4.09
N GLU A 343 21.21 1.76 -4.66
CA GLU A 343 21.19 0.31 -4.82
C GLU A 343 21.17 -0.06 -6.32
N PRO A 344 21.70 -1.24 -6.69
CA PRO A 344 21.66 -1.75 -8.06
C PRO A 344 20.27 -2.32 -8.40
N VAL A 345 19.29 -1.43 -8.52
CA VAL A 345 17.91 -1.73 -8.95
C VAL A 345 17.57 -0.87 -10.16
N ALA A 346 16.78 -1.38 -11.11
CA ALA A 346 16.28 -0.53 -12.18
C ALA A 346 15.30 0.52 -11.60
N MET A 347 15.28 1.73 -12.18
CA MET A 347 14.33 2.77 -11.77
C MET A 347 13.61 3.33 -12.98
N GLY A 348 12.30 3.21 -13.01
CA GLY A 348 11.43 3.96 -13.89
C GLY A 348 11.36 5.43 -13.46
N VAL A 349 11.53 6.35 -14.40
CA VAL A 349 11.35 7.79 -14.22
C VAL A 349 10.41 8.27 -15.33
N THR A 350 9.19 8.64 -14.93
CA THR A 350 8.16 9.12 -15.85
C THR A 350 7.82 10.57 -15.58
N PHE A 351 7.87 11.41 -16.60
CA PHE A 351 7.46 12.82 -16.53
C PHE A 351 6.04 12.98 -17.07
N VAL A 352 5.14 13.51 -16.24
CA VAL A 352 3.74 13.79 -16.59
C VAL A 352 3.48 15.29 -16.46
N PRO A 353 3.38 16.02 -17.58
CA PRO A 353 3.08 17.45 -17.58
C PRO A 353 1.61 17.73 -17.25
N LYS A 354 1.36 18.83 -16.54
CA LYS A 354 0.03 19.30 -16.13
C LYS A 354 -0.21 20.73 -16.60
N GLU A 355 -1.30 20.91 -17.34
CA GLU A 355 -1.75 22.14 -17.97
C GLU A 355 -2.38 23.10 -16.96
N SER A 356 -2.46 24.39 -17.32
CA SER A 356 -3.04 25.42 -16.43
C SER A 356 -4.54 25.28 -16.17
N ASP A 357 -5.24 24.44 -16.94
CA ASP A 357 -6.65 24.12 -16.68
C ASP A 357 -6.84 22.96 -15.68
N GLY A 358 -5.74 22.39 -15.20
CA GLY A 358 -5.70 21.31 -14.22
C GLY A 358 -5.65 19.91 -14.83
N THR A 359 -5.66 19.76 -16.16
CA THR A 359 -5.55 18.46 -16.83
C THR A 359 -4.10 18.05 -17.08
N TYR A 360 -3.84 16.75 -17.17
CA TYR A 360 -2.55 16.18 -17.54
C TYR A 360 -2.45 16.00 -19.06
N ASP A 361 -1.34 16.42 -19.67
CA ASP A 361 -1.08 16.17 -21.09
C ASP A 361 -0.45 14.78 -21.27
N LEU A 362 -1.33 13.79 -21.44
CA LEU A 362 -0.94 12.39 -21.61
C LEU A 362 -0.22 12.11 -22.93
N ASP A 363 -0.34 12.98 -23.94
CA ASP A 363 0.38 12.85 -25.22
C ASP A 363 1.85 13.31 -25.09
N ALA A 364 2.19 14.06 -24.02
CA ALA A 364 3.51 14.59 -23.73
C ALA A 364 4.23 13.85 -22.57
N VAL A 365 3.74 12.68 -22.17
CA VAL A 365 4.37 11.85 -21.14
C VAL A 365 5.69 11.26 -21.66
N GLU A 366 6.75 11.41 -20.88
CA GLU A 366 8.07 10.84 -21.17
C GLU A 366 8.42 9.75 -20.15
N LYS A 367 8.50 8.50 -20.59
CA LYS A 367 8.84 7.34 -19.75
C LYS A 367 10.28 6.91 -20.00
N ASN A 368 11.04 6.68 -18.93
CA ASN A 368 12.44 6.31 -18.98
C ASN A 368 12.75 5.21 -17.97
N ILE A 369 13.71 4.32 -18.30
CA ILE A 369 14.20 3.30 -17.36
C ILE A 369 15.71 3.46 -17.19
N VAL A 370 16.14 3.67 -15.95
CA VAL A 370 17.56 3.67 -15.55
C VAL A 370 17.95 2.27 -15.10
N ASP A 371 18.65 1.56 -15.98
CA ASP A 371 19.13 0.18 -15.76
C ASP A 371 19.92 0.01 -14.45
N ASP A 372 19.91 -1.20 -13.89
CA ASP A 372 20.50 -1.58 -12.60
C ASP A 372 22.00 -1.23 -12.49
N SER A 373 22.73 -1.20 -13.61
CA SER A 373 24.16 -0.92 -13.66
C SER A 373 24.51 0.57 -13.59
N ASN A 374 23.55 1.45 -13.85
CA ASN A 374 23.77 2.89 -13.94
C ASN A 374 23.28 3.59 -12.68
N ASN A 375 24.19 4.11 -11.85
CA ASN A 375 23.79 4.77 -10.60
C ASN A 375 23.36 6.23 -10.77
N TYR A 376 23.49 6.81 -11.96
CA TYR A 376 23.15 8.20 -12.24
C TYR A 376 22.48 8.33 -13.61
N ALA A 377 21.46 9.18 -13.71
CA ALA A 377 20.80 9.54 -14.96
C ALA A 377 20.41 11.03 -14.95
N GLU A 378 20.45 11.64 -16.13
CA GLU A 378 20.02 13.02 -16.39
C GLU A 378 18.92 13.00 -17.45
N PHE A 379 17.86 13.77 -17.20
CA PHE A 379 16.72 13.93 -18.08
C PHE A 379 16.44 15.40 -18.31
N VAL A 380 16.12 15.76 -19.55
CA VAL A 380 15.77 17.14 -19.93
C VAL A 380 14.40 17.10 -20.59
N PHE A 381 13.45 17.78 -19.96
CA PHE A 381 12.13 18.02 -20.52
C PHE A 381 12.10 19.41 -21.16
N GLU A 382 12.02 19.44 -22.49
CA GLU A 382 12.07 20.69 -23.26
C GLU A 382 10.76 21.47 -23.16
N ASN A 383 10.85 22.81 -23.24
CA ASN A 383 9.69 23.70 -23.23
C ASN A 383 8.76 23.48 -22.02
N ALA A 384 9.31 23.17 -20.85
CA ALA A 384 8.55 22.94 -19.62
C ALA A 384 7.66 24.14 -19.23
N SER A 385 7.99 25.35 -19.70
CA SER A 385 7.14 26.55 -19.52
C SER A 385 5.78 26.51 -20.19
N ASP A 386 5.52 25.56 -21.08
CA ASP A 386 4.19 25.37 -21.65
C ASP A 386 3.18 24.82 -20.61
N TYR A 387 3.67 24.29 -19.48
CA TYR A 387 2.88 23.67 -18.42
C TYR A 387 2.97 24.43 -17.09
N ASP A 388 2.02 24.16 -16.18
CA ASP A 388 2.06 24.69 -14.81
C ASP A 388 2.93 23.80 -13.91
N TYR A 389 2.78 22.47 -14.06
CA TYR A 389 3.56 21.49 -13.31
C TYR A 389 4.11 20.40 -14.22
N ILE A 390 5.24 19.83 -13.83
CA ILE A 390 5.69 18.49 -14.28
C ILE A 390 5.74 17.60 -13.05
N TYR A 391 5.11 16.43 -13.14
CA TYR A 391 5.24 15.38 -12.14
C TYR A 391 6.32 14.41 -12.57
N ALA A 392 7.33 14.20 -11.73
CA ALA A 392 8.25 13.07 -11.88
C ALA A 392 7.72 11.91 -11.02
N ILE A 393 7.39 10.80 -11.67
CA ILE A 393 7.01 9.55 -11.03
C ILE A 393 8.25 8.67 -11.02
N VAL A 394 8.71 8.28 -9.83
CA VAL A 394 9.90 7.44 -9.65
C VAL A 394 9.49 6.11 -9.02
N SER A 395 9.85 5.01 -9.70
CA SER A 395 9.48 3.65 -9.30
C SER A 395 10.66 2.70 -9.46
N PRO A 396 11.03 1.93 -8.42
CA PRO A 396 11.94 0.81 -8.56
C PRO A 396 11.27 -0.30 -9.37
N LEU A 397 11.98 -0.83 -10.35
CA LEU A 397 11.51 -1.79 -11.35
C LEU A 397 12.55 -2.90 -11.54
N GLY A 398 12.25 -3.86 -12.42
CA GLY A 398 13.22 -4.87 -12.85
C GLY A 398 13.60 -5.85 -11.74
N LEU A 399 12.73 -6.82 -11.49
CA LEU A 399 12.97 -7.86 -10.49
C LEU A 399 14.21 -8.71 -10.84
N ASP A 400 15.17 -8.79 -9.92
CA ASP A 400 16.21 -9.83 -9.96
C ASP A 400 15.71 -11.12 -9.29
N TYR A 401 15.40 -12.14 -10.07
CA TYR A 401 14.97 -13.47 -9.60
C TYR A 401 16.00 -14.21 -8.74
N SER A 402 17.22 -13.70 -8.62
CA SER A 402 18.18 -14.20 -7.63
C SER A 402 17.83 -13.80 -6.19
N SER A 403 16.97 -12.79 -6.04
CA SER A 403 16.53 -12.22 -4.77
C SER A 403 15.41 -13.02 -4.10
N GLY A 404 15.21 -12.80 -2.80
CA GLY A 404 14.09 -13.36 -2.05
C GLY A 404 12.78 -12.62 -2.31
N ALA A 405 11.67 -13.14 -1.79
CA ALA A 405 10.34 -12.53 -1.92
C ALA A 405 10.18 -11.21 -1.13
N ASP A 406 11.12 -10.93 -0.23
CA ASP A 406 11.19 -9.72 0.60
C ASP A 406 11.47 -8.45 -0.20
N VAL A 407 11.96 -8.56 -1.45
CA VAL A 407 12.22 -7.41 -2.33
C VAL A 407 11.01 -6.52 -2.60
N PHE A 408 9.79 -7.07 -2.57
CA PHE A 408 8.57 -6.31 -2.76
C PHE A 408 8.16 -5.49 -1.52
N ASP A 409 8.76 -5.76 -0.36
CA ASP A 409 8.53 -5.01 0.88
C ASP A 409 9.71 -4.08 1.22
N MET A 410 10.80 -4.13 0.45
CA MET A 410 12.00 -3.32 0.66
C MET A 410 11.82 -1.94 0.03
N GLY A 411 11.99 -0.88 0.81
CA GLY A 411 12.05 0.49 0.30
C GLY A 411 13.40 0.79 -0.35
N TYR A 412 13.37 1.29 -1.59
CA TYR A 412 14.58 1.65 -2.33
C TYR A 412 14.86 3.15 -2.26
N THR A 413 16.12 3.50 -1.99
CA THR A 413 16.50 4.91 -1.81
C THR A 413 17.12 5.49 -3.08
N TYR A 414 16.84 6.76 -3.32
CA TYR A 414 17.42 7.54 -4.40
C TYR A 414 17.51 9.02 -4.00
N TYR A 415 18.38 9.72 -4.71
CA TYR A 415 18.52 11.17 -4.64
C TYR A 415 18.07 11.79 -5.95
N TYR A 416 17.56 13.01 -5.87
CA TYR A 416 17.28 13.78 -7.07
C TYR A 416 17.67 15.25 -6.95
N SER A 417 17.93 15.85 -8.11
CA SER A 417 18.08 17.29 -8.30
C SER A 417 17.23 17.75 -9.48
N ALA A 418 16.88 19.03 -9.47
CA ALA A 418 16.13 19.63 -10.56
C ALA A 418 16.46 21.11 -10.74
N GLU A 419 16.61 21.58 -11.97
CA GLU A 419 16.89 22.98 -12.28
C GLU A 419 16.39 23.41 -13.66
N PHE A 420 16.29 24.74 -13.86
CA PHE A 420 15.98 25.32 -15.17
C PHE A 420 17.26 25.81 -15.86
N GLY A 421 17.31 25.65 -17.17
CA GLY A 421 18.44 26.07 -17.97
C GLY A 421 18.12 26.12 -19.46
N ASP A 422 19.11 26.54 -20.24
CA ASP A 422 19.13 26.40 -21.70
C ASP A 422 20.00 25.18 -22.00
N PHE A 423 19.36 24.02 -22.06
CA PHE A 423 20.02 22.74 -22.26
C PHE A 423 19.90 22.37 -23.75
N ASN A 424 20.54 23.16 -24.63
CA ASN A 424 20.54 22.88 -26.08
C ASN A 424 20.92 21.41 -26.35
N GLU A 425 20.09 20.70 -27.12
CA GLU A 425 20.32 19.34 -27.66
C GLU A 425 21.74 19.20 -28.23
N GLU A 426 22.70 18.79 -27.40
CA GLU A 426 23.95 18.21 -27.88
C GLU A 426 24.66 17.44 -26.77
N GLU A 427 23.95 16.52 -26.10
CA GLU A 427 24.56 15.31 -25.53
C GLU A 427 23.49 14.36 -24.99
N GLU A 428 23.14 13.33 -25.76
CA GLU A 428 22.70 12.05 -25.19
C GLU A 428 23.91 11.51 -24.41
N ILE A 429 24.12 12.00 -23.19
CA ILE A 429 25.06 11.41 -22.25
C ILE A 429 24.31 10.26 -21.59
N ILE A 430 24.29 9.11 -22.28
CA ILE A 430 24.60 7.87 -21.58
C ILE A 430 26.10 7.99 -21.26
N ALA A 431 26.43 8.63 -20.13
CA ALA A 431 27.75 8.46 -19.57
C ALA A 431 27.76 7.04 -19.04
N ASP A 432 28.28 6.11 -19.84
CA ASP A 432 29.32 5.27 -19.30
C ASP A 432 30.29 6.22 -18.59
N VAL A 433 30.13 6.38 -17.28
CA VAL A 433 31.28 6.63 -16.45
C VAL A 433 32.08 5.33 -16.54
N GLU A 434 32.81 5.16 -17.65
CA GLU A 434 34.13 4.55 -17.56
C GLU A 434 34.83 5.41 -16.51
N VAL A 435 34.81 4.92 -15.27
CA VAL A 435 35.90 5.19 -14.36
C VAL A 435 37.12 4.76 -15.14
N ASP A 436 37.80 5.74 -15.71
CA ASP A 436 39.08 5.56 -16.36
C ASP A 436 39.94 4.91 -15.29
N THR A 437 40.07 3.59 -15.39
CA THR A 437 41.11 2.84 -14.71
C THR A 437 42.41 3.21 -15.40
N GLU A 438 42.79 4.50 -15.33
CA GLU A 438 44.19 4.83 -15.33
C GLU A 438 44.73 4.15 -14.07
N GLU A 439 45.32 2.99 -14.31
CA GLU A 439 46.43 2.43 -13.56
C GLU A 439 47.42 3.56 -13.25
N THR A 440 47.13 4.39 -12.25
CA THR A 440 48.19 4.96 -11.43
C THR A 440 48.67 3.84 -10.54
N SER A 441 49.47 2.98 -11.18
CA SER A 441 50.55 2.22 -10.62
C SER A 441 51.52 3.16 -9.88
N GLY A 442 51.04 3.75 -8.80
CA GLY A 442 51.84 4.37 -7.77
C GLY A 442 52.38 3.28 -6.87
N GLN A 443 53.40 2.55 -7.35
CA GLN A 443 54.18 1.64 -6.52
C GLN A 443 54.53 2.31 -5.17
N LYS A 444 53.97 1.77 -4.09
CA LYS A 444 54.76 1.53 -2.89
C LYS A 444 55.03 0.04 -2.82
N GLU A 445 56.16 -0.36 -3.41
CA GLU A 445 56.82 -1.60 -3.03
C GLU A 445 57.10 -1.54 -1.52
N TRP A 446 56.42 -2.38 -0.76
CA TRP A 446 56.94 -2.95 0.47
C TRP A 446 56.87 -4.47 0.33
N GLU A 447 58.05 -5.09 0.25
CA GLU A 447 58.23 -6.53 0.18
C GLU A 447 57.76 -7.20 1.48
N GLY A 448 56.86 -8.18 1.40
CA GLY A 448 56.50 -9.03 2.54
C GLY A 448 55.25 -9.88 2.31
N GLU A 449 55.48 -11.15 1.97
CA GLU A 449 54.65 -12.38 2.09
C GLU A 449 53.11 -12.29 2.26
N ASP A 450 52.40 -12.88 1.30
CA ASP A 450 51.06 -13.48 1.34
C ASP A 450 50.03 -12.91 2.34
N VAL A 451 49.31 -11.86 1.95
CA VAL A 451 48.04 -11.46 2.58
C VAL A 451 46.88 -11.85 1.67
N ILE A 452 46.00 -12.72 2.15
CA ILE A 452 44.74 -13.09 1.51
C ILE A 452 43.78 -11.92 1.72
N TYR A 453 43.44 -11.20 0.65
CA TYR A 453 42.30 -10.29 0.67
C TYR A 453 41.00 -11.12 0.69
N VAL A 454 40.23 -11.05 1.76
CA VAL A 454 38.81 -11.39 1.75
C VAL A 454 38.05 -10.07 1.71
N ARG A 455 37.61 -9.69 0.51
CA ARG A 455 36.66 -8.60 0.30
C ARG A 455 35.27 -9.22 0.45
N GLY A 456 34.45 -8.71 1.39
CA GLY A 456 33.08 -9.17 1.66
C GLY A 456 33.03 -10.61 2.17
N SER A 457 33.06 -10.81 3.48
CA SER A 457 32.40 -12.01 4.01
C SER A 457 30.93 -11.67 4.20
N GLU A 458 30.02 -12.45 3.60
CA GLU A 458 28.56 -12.45 3.90
C GLU A 458 28.24 -12.55 5.41
N ASP A 459 29.27 -12.76 6.24
CA ASP A 459 29.23 -12.88 7.69
C ASP A 459 29.64 -11.59 8.46
N PHE A 460 29.88 -10.42 7.83
CA PHE A 460 30.20 -9.16 8.55
C PHE A 460 29.35 -7.97 8.12
N ASN A 461 28.19 -7.83 8.76
CA ASN A 461 27.14 -6.89 8.44
C ASN A 461 27.23 -5.69 9.39
N LEU A 462 27.35 -4.50 8.80
CA LEU A 462 27.26 -3.20 9.45
C LEU A 462 25.89 -2.61 9.14
N GLU A 463 25.25 -1.98 10.12
CA GLU A 463 23.96 -1.31 9.96
C GLU A 463 23.93 -0.01 10.76
N VAL A 464 23.10 0.95 10.31
CA VAL A 464 22.73 2.11 11.11
C VAL A 464 21.63 1.68 12.08
N LEU A 465 21.93 1.73 13.38
CA LEU A 465 21.01 1.34 14.44
C LEU A 465 20.11 2.50 14.90
N ASP A 466 20.65 3.72 14.92
CA ASP A 466 19.95 4.92 15.42
C ASP A 466 20.65 6.19 14.93
N TYR A 467 19.97 7.33 14.90
CA TYR A 467 20.53 8.63 14.50
C TYR A 467 19.81 9.82 15.16
N ASP A 468 20.51 10.94 15.29
CA ASP A 468 19.95 12.25 15.65
C ASP A 468 20.55 13.37 14.77
N ASP A 469 20.36 14.63 15.15
CA ASP A 469 20.83 15.78 14.36
C ASP A 469 22.35 15.88 14.25
N LYS A 470 23.13 15.18 15.10
CA LYS A 470 24.61 15.28 15.13
C LYS A 470 25.33 13.98 15.44
N SER A 471 24.63 12.85 15.43
CA SER A 471 25.21 11.57 15.75
C SER A 471 24.49 10.42 15.08
N ILE A 472 25.27 9.38 14.79
CA ILE A 472 24.82 8.14 14.16
C ILE A 472 25.36 6.99 14.98
N THR A 473 24.47 6.10 15.41
CA THR A 473 24.79 4.87 16.12
C THR A 473 24.81 3.72 15.14
N LEU A 474 25.93 3.02 15.09
CA LEU A 474 26.16 1.87 14.23
C LEU A 474 26.10 0.59 15.05
N SER A 475 25.63 -0.49 14.43
CA SER A 475 25.64 -1.85 14.94
C SER A 475 26.33 -2.76 13.93
N TRP A 476 27.04 -3.78 14.40
CA TRP A 476 27.55 -4.84 13.53
C TRP A 476 27.53 -6.19 14.23
N ASN A 477 27.59 -7.27 13.46
CA ASN A 477 27.71 -8.61 14.02
C ASN A 477 29.18 -8.96 14.34
N ARG A 478 29.40 -9.81 15.34
CA ARG A 478 30.76 -10.18 15.75
C ARG A 478 31.31 -11.32 14.89
N VAL A 479 32.42 -11.09 14.20
CA VAL A 479 33.10 -12.18 13.45
C VAL A 479 34.02 -12.98 14.35
N THR A 480 33.51 -14.09 14.87
CA THR A 480 34.26 -14.97 15.80
C THR A 480 35.35 -15.80 15.13
N ALA A 481 35.34 -15.89 13.80
CA ALA A 481 36.32 -16.66 13.02
C ALA A 481 37.73 -16.05 13.03
N TYR A 482 37.86 -14.73 13.25
CA TYR A 482 39.10 -14.01 12.94
C TYR A 482 39.89 -13.44 14.13
N ASN A 483 39.59 -13.77 15.39
CA ASN A 483 40.33 -13.23 16.57
C ASN A 483 40.53 -11.69 16.52
N VAL A 484 39.49 -10.94 16.15
CA VAL A 484 39.49 -9.47 16.22
C VAL A 484 39.72 -9.01 17.67
N ASP A 485 40.59 -8.02 17.87
CA ASP A 485 40.93 -7.40 19.17
C ASP A 485 40.29 -6.01 19.35
N TYR A 486 40.18 -5.22 18.28
CA TYR A 486 39.49 -3.92 18.26
C TYR A 486 38.91 -3.61 16.88
N TYR A 487 38.03 -2.61 16.80
CA TYR A 487 37.49 -2.10 15.55
C TYR A 487 37.87 -0.63 15.32
N LEU A 488 37.97 -0.23 14.05
CA LEU A 488 38.02 1.17 13.62
C LEU A 488 36.78 1.49 12.79
N ILE A 489 36.15 2.61 13.10
CA ILE A 489 35.01 3.16 12.34
C ILE A 489 35.54 4.33 11.52
N GLY A 490 35.65 4.16 10.21
CA GLY A 490 35.88 5.26 9.28
C GLY A 490 34.56 5.98 9.00
N TYR A 491 34.57 7.32 8.96
CA TYR A 491 33.40 8.10 8.55
C TYR A 491 33.75 9.34 7.73
N GLY A 492 32.90 9.72 6.78
CA GLY A 492 33.07 10.93 5.98
C GLY A 492 31.85 11.24 5.10
N GLU A 493 31.84 12.40 4.45
CA GLU A 493 30.67 12.90 3.70
C GLU A 493 30.63 12.41 2.24
N ALA A 494 31.60 11.57 1.84
CA ALA A 494 31.64 10.96 0.51
C ALA A 494 32.01 9.47 0.61
N PRO A 495 31.43 8.61 -0.25
CA PRO A 495 31.71 7.17 -0.26
C PRO A 495 33.20 6.88 -0.42
N GLY A 496 33.75 5.98 0.40
CA GLY A 496 35.16 5.63 0.39
C GLY A 496 36.14 6.74 0.83
N GLU A 497 35.64 7.92 1.23
CA GLU A 497 36.44 9.04 1.71
C GLU A 497 36.19 9.30 3.21
N TYR A 498 36.90 8.56 4.07
CA TYR A 498 36.79 8.73 5.52
C TYR A 498 37.66 9.88 6.03
N THR A 499 37.03 11.01 6.31
CA THR A 499 37.68 12.21 6.87
C THR A 499 37.84 12.14 8.39
N GLY A 500 37.09 11.24 9.04
CA GLY A 500 37.13 10.95 10.46
C GLY A 500 37.30 9.47 10.76
N GLU A 501 37.79 9.17 11.97
CA GLU A 501 37.96 7.81 12.48
C GLU A 501 37.57 7.75 13.96
N LYS A 502 36.98 6.62 14.38
CA LYS A 502 36.72 6.30 15.78
C LYS A 502 37.13 4.87 16.13
N GLU A 503 38.03 4.72 17.11
CA GLU A 503 38.42 3.40 17.63
C GLU A 503 37.40 2.84 18.63
N VAL A 504 37.11 1.55 18.51
CA VAL A 504 36.34 0.74 19.46
C VAL A 504 37.27 -0.34 20.03
N SER A 505 37.95 0.00 21.12
CA SER A 505 39.02 -0.77 21.78
C SER A 505 38.67 -2.18 22.31
N GLN A 506 37.41 -2.62 22.20
CA GLN A 506 36.95 -3.89 22.75
C GLN A 506 36.25 -4.70 21.67
N ALA A 507 36.84 -5.81 21.22
CA ALA A 507 36.28 -6.71 20.21
C ALA A 507 34.87 -7.27 20.49
N TRP A 508 34.40 -7.22 21.75
CA TRP A 508 33.04 -7.62 22.13
C TRP A 508 32.02 -6.47 22.07
N THR A 509 32.46 -5.25 21.81
CA THR A 509 31.60 -4.09 21.62
C THR A 509 31.33 -3.96 20.12
N THR A 510 30.09 -4.27 19.72
CA THR A 510 29.67 -4.24 18.32
C THR A 510 28.58 -3.21 18.06
N VAL A 511 28.48 -2.21 18.93
CA VAL A 511 27.60 -1.06 18.78
C VAL A 511 28.38 0.19 19.20
N SER A 512 28.32 1.27 18.43
CA SER A 512 29.07 2.50 18.72
C SER A 512 28.48 3.72 18.01
N THR A 513 28.41 4.85 18.73
CA THR A 513 27.89 6.13 18.21
C THR A 513 28.99 7.08 17.77
N VAL A 514 28.99 7.52 16.52
CA VAL A 514 29.81 8.65 16.05
C VAL A 514 29.03 9.93 16.33
N SER A 515 29.63 10.90 17.00
CA SER A 515 28.96 12.16 17.40
C SER A 515 29.76 13.38 16.97
N GLY A 516 29.09 14.53 16.88
CA GLY A 516 29.69 15.78 16.41
C GLY A 516 29.71 15.90 14.89
N LEU A 517 28.78 15.20 14.24
CA LEU A 517 28.49 15.30 12.82
C LEU A 517 27.74 16.61 12.53
N ASP A 518 27.83 17.09 11.31
CA ASP A 518 26.99 18.20 10.85
C ASP A 518 25.54 17.72 10.69
N SER A 519 24.58 18.59 10.99
CA SER A 519 23.14 18.34 10.81
C SER A 519 22.75 18.49 9.36
N ASP A 520 21.75 17.73 8.90
CA ASP A 520 21.31 17.72 7.50
C ASP A 520 22.43 17.27 6.55
N SER A 521 23.24 16.30 7.01
CA SER A 521 24.39 15.77 6.28
C SER A 521 24.36 14.25 6.25
N ILE A 522 24.82 13.69 5.13
CA ILE A 522 25.04 12.25 4.98
C ILE A 522 26.48 11.94 5.36
N TYR A 523 26.64 10.92 6.19
CA TYR A 523 27.94 10.34 6.48
C TYR A 523 27.94 8.88 6.03
N TYR A 524 29.04 8.47 5.41
CA TYR A 524 29.33 7.11 5.01
C TYR A 524 30.24 6.48 6.06
N PHE A 525 29.94 5.25 6.45
CA PHE A 525 30.60 4.54 7.54
C PHE A 525 31.14 3.19 7.08
N LEU A 526 32.37 2.89 7.48
CA LEU A 526 32.99 1.58 7.31
C LEU A 526 33.52 1.11 8.66
N VAL A 527 33.31 -0.17 8.97
CA VAL A 527 33.90 -0.79 10.17
C VAL A 527 34.93 -1.82 9.76
N GLU A 528 36.12 -1.71 10.35
CA GLU A 528 37.24 -2.62 10.12
C GLU A 528 37.67 -3.26 11.44
N GLY A 529 37.85 -4.59 11.43
CA GLY A 529 38.32 -5.37 12.59
C GLY A 529 39.81 -5.70 12.48
N TYR A 530 40.56 -5.45 13.55
CA TYR A 530 42.02 -5.58 13.60
C TYR A 530 42.51 -6.53 14.70
N SER A 531 43.70 -7.11 14.52
CA SER A 531 44.41 -7.88 15.55
C SER A 531 45.18 -6.99 16.53
N GLU A 532 45.62 -7.53 17.67
CA GLU A 532 46.47 -6.82 18.66
C GLU A 532 47.75 -6.23 18.03
N ASP A 533 48.29 -6.86 16.99
CA ASP A 533 49.49 -6.42 16.26
C ASP A 533 49.20 -5.39 15.14
N GLY A 534 47.92 -5.04 14.92
CA GLY A 534 47.48 -4.03 13.94
C GLY A 534 47.29 -4.55 12.52
N GLU A 535 47.10 -5.87 12.36
CA GLU A 535 46.75 -6.48 11.07
C GLU A 535 45.25 -6.36 10.82
N LEU A 536 44.84 -5.91 9.62
CA LEU A 536 43.44 -5.87 9.19
C LEU A 536 42.95 -7.31 8.97
N LEU A 537 41.87 -7.71 9.64
CA LEU A 537 41.33 -9.06 9.62
C LEU A 537 40.01 -9.17 8.85
N VAL A 538 39.16 -8.15 8.98
CA VAL A 538 37.84 -8.09 8.34
C VAL A 538 37.45 -6.63 8.11
N SER A 539 36.67 -6.36 7.06
CA SER A 539 36.14 -5.04 6.72
C SER A 539 34.68 -5.23 6.32
N SER A 540 33.79 -4.36 6.80
CA SER A 540 32.37 -4.40 6.45
C SER A 540 32.15 -3.87 5.05
N GLU A 541 30.91 -3.96 4.56
CA GLU A 541 30.47 -3.04 3.52
C GLU A 541 30.21 -1.66 4.13
N GLU A 542 30.23 -0.64 3.28
CA GLU A 542 29.97 0.74 3.70
C GLU A 542 28.46 0.94 3.88
N VAL A 543 28.06 1.71 4.90
CA VAL A 543 26.67 2.13 5.09
C VAL A 543 26.57 3.65 5.15
N GLY A 544 25.55 4.21 4.52
CA GLY A 544 25.19 5.62 4.66
C GLY A 544 24.29 5.83 5.88
N GLY A 545 24.46 6.93 6.59
CA GLY A 545 23.53 7.38 7.62
C GLY A 545 23.32 8.90 7.54
N PHE A 546 22.08 9.33 7.73
CA PHE A 546 21.66 10.73 7.63
C PHE A 546 21.44 11.33 9.01
N THR A 547 21.91 12.57 9.22
CA THR A 547 21.62 13.34 10.44
C THR A 547 20.36 14.19 10.22
N ALA A 548 19.30 13.94 11.00
CA ALA A 548 18.00 14.58 10.79
C ALA A 548 18.02 16.11 11.04
N ASP A 549 17.21 16.86 10.28
CA ASP A 549 17.10 18.33 10.35
C ASP A 549 16.42 18.83 11.65
N PHE A 550 15.63 17.98 12.34
CA PHE A 550 14.95 18.39 13.57
C PHE A 550 14.69 17.23 14.53
N SER A 551 15.09 17.40 15.79
CA SER A 551 14.71 16.54 16.92
C SER A 551 14.18 17.40 18.07
N PHE A 552 13.23 16.86 18.83
CA PHE A 552 12.84 17.50 20.09
C PHE A 552 13.94 17.29 21.12
N THR A 553 14.44 18.37 21.69
CA THR A 553 15.58 18.37 22.62
C THR A 553 15.33 17.54 23.90
N ASP A 554 14.06 17.22 24.21
CA ASP A 554 13.63 16.43 25.36
C ASP A 554 13.01 15.06 24.98
N LEU A 555 13.03 14.68 23.70
CA LEU A 555 12.55 13.38 23.22
C LEU A 555 13.65 12.68 22.40
N PRO A 556 14.58 11.97 23.07
CA PRO A 556 15.57 11.18 22.35
C PRO A 556 14.92 10.01 21.60
N SER A 557 15.53 9.57 20.51
CA SER A 557 15.15 8.38 19.71
C SER A 557 14.86 7.13 20.55
N THR A 558 15.63 6.92 21.61
CA THR A 558 15.44 5.81 22.57
C THR A 558 14.16 5.85 23.41
N ASN A 559 13.35 6.92 23.32
CA ASN A 559 12.09 7.02 24.05
C ASN A 559 11.02 6.15 23.36
N GLU A 560 10.24 5.38 24.14
CA GLU A 560 9.17 4.52 23.62
C GLU A 560 8.10 5.28 22.82
N ALA A 561 7.94 6.58 23.04
CA ALA A 561 7.01 7.43 22.31
C ALA A 561 7.62 8.10 21.07
N TYR A 562 8.93 7.98 20.84
CA TYR A 562 9.63 8.74 19.80
C TYR A 562 9.04 8.51 18.41
N GLU A 563 8.92 7.26 17.98
CA GLU A 563 8.40 6.91 16.65
C GLU A 563 6.98 7.45 16.43
N ALA A 564 6.09 7.23 17.40
CA ALA A 564 4.71 7.71 17.32
C ALA A 564 4.64 9.26 17.29
N VAL A 565 5.46 9.94 18.08
CA VAL A 565 5.50 11.40 18.14
C VAL A 565 6.07 11.99 16.85
N MET A 566 7.15 11.43 16.33
CA MET A 566 7.75 11.89 15.08
C MET A 566 6.80 11.64 13.90
N GLY A 567 6.14 10.49 13.83
CA GLY A 567 5.13 10.22 12.80
C GLY A 567 3.99 11.25 12.82
N LEU A 568 3.41 11.53 13.98
CA LEU A 568 2.36 12.55 14.11
C LEU A 568 2.86 13.98 13.83
N TYR A 569 4.13 14.28 14.15
CA TYR A 569 4.74 15.58 13.85
C TYR A 569 4.93 15.78 12.34
N GLU A 570 5.39 14.73 11.66
CA GLU A 570 5.61 14.72 10.21
C GLU A 570 4.31 14.82 9.42
N LEU A 571 3.23 14.22 9.93
CA LEU A 571 1.86 14.37 9.40
C LEU A 571 1.25 15.74 9.73
N GLY A 572 1.93 16.58 10.50
CA GLY A 572 1.45 17.91 10.89
C GLY A 572 0.32 17.92 11.94
N ILE A 573 -0.02 16.75 12.50
CA ILE A 573 -1.10 16.58 13.50
C ILE A 573 -0.68 17.19 14.85
N ILE A 574 0.58 16.99 15.23
CA ILE A 574 1.16 17.56 16.45
C ILE A 574 2.35 18.46 16.15
N GLN A 575 2.61 19.39 17.05
CA GLN A 575 3.76 20.29 17.00
C GLN A 575 4.45 20.31 18.36
N GLY A 576 5.75 20.59 18.37
CA GLY A 576 6.44 20.91 19.61
C GLY A 576 6.23 22.36 20.04
N TYR A 577 6.87 22.71 21.15
CA TYR A 577 6.89 24.05 21.69
C TYR A 577 7.97 24.90 21.01
N ASP A 578 7.79 26.22 21.01
CA ASP A 578 8.75 27.21 20.47
C ASP A 578 10.19 27.08 21.03
N ASP A 579 10.37 26.40 22.17
CA ASP A 579 11.66 26.14 22.81
C ASP A 579 12.36 24.87 22.31
N GLY A 580 11.79 24.17 21.32
CA GLY A 580 12.34 22.94 20.74
C GLY A 580 12.10 21.70 21.59
N THR A 581 11.11 21.72 22.49
CA THR A 581 10.69 20.55 23.29
C THR A 581 9.36 19.98 22.81
N PHE A 582 9.11 18.70 23.08
CA PHE A 582 7.81 18.03 22.88
C PHE A 582 7.02 17.89 24.17
N ARG A 583 7.70 17.67 25.30
CA ARG A 583 7.12 17.47 26.64
C ARG A 583 6.18 16.26 26.74
N ALA A 584 6.64 15.09 26.29
CA ALA A 584 5.88 13.82 26.36
C ALA A 584 5.36 13.45 27.77
N GLY A 585 5.96 13.98 28.83
CA GLY A 585 5.53 13.74 30.22
C GLY A 585 4.43 14.68 30.72
N ASP A 586 4.07 15.73 29.96
CA ASP A 586 3.03 16.66 30.34
C ASP A 586 1.64 16.06 30.08
N SER A 587 0.66 16.43 30.91
CA SER A 587 -0.73 16.01 30.71
C SER A 587 -1.40 16.88 29.66
N ILE A 588 -2.13 16.24 28.74
CA ILE A 588 -2.95 16.93 27.74
C ILE A 588 -4.38 17.11 28.23
N ASN A 589 -5.05 18.16 27.76
CA ASN A 589 -6.46 18.38 28.04
C ASN A 589 -7.39 17.71 27.02
N ARG A 590 -8.68 17.64 27.34
CA ARG A 590 -9.72 17.01 26.50
C ARG A 590 -9.80 17.62 25.10
N ALA A 591 -9.62 18.93 24.97
CA ALA A 591 -9.67 19.60 23.67
C ALA A 591 -8.44 19.29 22.80
N GLU A 592 -7.24 19.28 23.38
CA GLU A 592 -6.00 18.91 22.70
C GLU A 592 -6.05 17.46 22.22
N PHE A 593 -6.48 16.54 23.09
CA PHE A 593 -6.59 15.14 22.72
C PHE A 593 -7.60 14.92 21.59
N LEU A 594 -8.77 15.55 21.67
CA LEU A 594 -9.78 15.43 20.63
C LEU A 594 -9.34 16.03 19.30
N LYS A 595 -8.58 17.14 19.31
CA LYS A 595 -7.95 17.69 18.09
C LYS A 595 -7.04 16.63 17.44
N ILE A 596 -6.16 16.00 18.23
CA ILE A 596 -5.24 14.97 17.73
C ILE A 596 -6.00 13.81 17.10
N LEU A 597 -7.09 13.35 17.72
CA LEU A 597 -7.90 12.26 17.18
C LEU A 597 -8.61 12.63 15.87
N VAL A 598 -9.20 13.83 15.80
CA VAL A 598 -9.95 14.27 14.62
C VAL A 598 -9.02 14.54 13.43
N GLU A 599 -7.87 15.17 13.66
CA GLU A 599 -6.85 15.33 12.61
C GLU A 599 -6.17 14.00 12.26
N GLY A 600 -6.06 13.09 13.22
CA GLY A 600 -5.50 11.76 13.02
C GLY A 600 -6.28 10.86 12.07
N ILE A 601 -7.57 11.14 11.86
CA ILE A 601 -8.39 10.50 10.82
C ILE A 601 -8.50 11.35 9.54
N GLY A 602 -7.61 12.34 9.36
CA GLY A 602 -7.54 13.18 8.17
C GLY A 602 -8.56 14.33 8.12
N ILE A 603 -9.25 14.63 9.23
CA ILE A 603 -10.33 15.63 9.21
C ILE A 603 -9.88 16.94 9.86
N THR A 604 -10.07 18.06 9.14
CA THR A 604 -9.89 19.42 9.66
C THR A 604 -11.20 20.20 9.56
N PRO A 605 -12.03 20.23 10.62
CA PRO A 605 -13.36 20.85 10.57
C PRO A 605 -13.31 22.37 10.33
N ASP A 606 -14.19 22.87 9.47
CA ASP A 606 -14.25 24.31 9.16
C ASP A 606 -14.71 25.13 10.38
N SER A 607 -13.88 26.08 10.77
CA SER A 607 -14.16 27.08 11.81
C SER A 607 -15.40 27.95 11.56
N GLY A 608 -15.89 28.04 10.32
CA GLY A 608 -17.11 28.76 9.96
C GLY A 608 -18.41 27.99 10.20
N GLU A 609 -18.33 26.66 10.30
CA GLU A 609 -19.49 25.77 10.40
C GLU A 609 -19.71 25.27 11.84
N TYR A 610 -18.61 24.96 12.55
CA TYR A 610 -18.65 24.27 13.84
C TYR A 610 -18.29 25.22 15.00
N GLY A 611 -19.28 25.56 15.83
CA GLY A 611 -19.09 26.40 17.01
C GLY A 611 -20.31 26.44 17.94
N ASP A 612 -20.13 26.97 19.16
CA ASP A 612 -21.19 27.16 20.17
C ASP A 612 -22.01 25.89 20.53
N CYS A 613 -21.42 24.69 20.37
CA CYS A 613 -22.10 23.41 20.59
C CYS A 613 -22.25 23.01 22.06
N PHE A 614 -21.43 23.55 22.97
CA PHE A 614 -21.52 23.37 24.42
C PHE A 614 -21.51 24.71 25.14
N SER A 615 -22.01 24.75 26.38
CA SER A 615 -22.13 25.99 27.15
C SER A 615 -20.79 26.68 27.47
N ASP A 616 -19.69 25.95 27.39
CA ASP A 616 -18.32 26.38 27.64
C ASP A 616 -17.40 26.24 26.41
N VAL A 617 -17.97 26.01 25.23
CA VAL A 617 -17.24 25.96 23.95
C VAL A 617 -17.75 27.11 23.08
N GLY A 618 -16.97 28.20 23.05
CA GLY A 618 -17.26 29.37 22.22
C GLY A 618 -16.61 29.27 20.85
N SER A 619 -15.87 30.30 20.43
CA SER A 619 -15.16 30.39 19.15
C SER A 619 -13.63 30.24 19.29
N ASP A 620 -13.17 29.49 20.29
CA ASP A 620 -11.74 29.21 20.48
C ASP A 620 -11.23 28.20 19.45
N TRP A 621 -9.91 28.04 19.34
CA TRP A 621 -9.26 27.16 18.35
C TRP A 621 -9.77 25.71 18.34
N TYR A 622 -10.22 25.20 19.49
CA TYR A 622 -10.70 23.82 19.65
C TYR A 622 -12.19 23.67 19.31
N ALA A 623 -12.94 24.77 19.16
CA ALA A 623 -14.38 24.72 18.95
C ALA A 623 -14.79 23.88 17.72
N PRO A 624 -14.11 23.97 16.56
CA PRO A 624 -14.52 23.22 15.37
C PRO A 624 -14.41 21.71 15.60
N TYR A 625 -13.30 21.26 16.18
CA TYR A 625 -13.06 19.85 16.50
C TYR A 625 -14.06 19.30 17.52
N VAL A 626 -14.31 20.04 18.60
CA VAL A 626 -15.25 19.62 19.65
C VAL A 626 -16.69 19.54 19.12
N CYS A 627 -17.08 20.52 18.31
CA CYS A 627 -18.44 20.57 17.77
C CYS A 627 -18.67 19.57 16.65
N TYR A 628 -17.66 19.34 15.81
CA TYR A 628 -17.68 18.25 14.83
C TYR A 628 -17.83 16.89 15.51
N ALA A 629 -16.97 16.57 16.49
CA ALA A 629 -17.03 15.32 17.22
C ALA A 629 -18.37 15.11 17.96
N LYS A 630 -19.02 16.19 18.39
CA LYS A 630 -20.37 16.12 18.99
C LYS A 630 -21.41 15.73 17.95
N GLU A 631 -21.34 16.29 16.75
CA GLU A 631 -22.26 15.98 15.66
C GLU A 631 -22.12 14.52 15.20
N GLN A 632 -20.89 14.00 15.17
CA GLN A 632 -20.61 12.60 14.88
C GLN A 632 -21.00 11.63 16.02
N GLY A 633 -21.41 12.15 17.18
CA GLY A 633 -21.77 11.33 18.34
C GLY A 633 -20.57 10.76 19.12
N TRP A 634 -19.34 11.16 18.80
CA TRP A 634 -18.12 10.72 19.48
C TRP A 634 -17.97 11.32 20.87
N VAL A 635 -18.57 12.50 21.11
CA VAL A 635 -18.60 13.13 22.43
C VAL A 635 -19.99 13.67 22.74
N SER A 636 -20.42 13.51 23.98
CA SER A 636 -21.74 13.90 24.47
C SER A 636 -21.70 15.07 25.46
N GLY A 637 -20.54 15.27 26.10
CA GLY A 637 -20.32 16.26 27.15
C GLY A 637 -21.06 15.93 28.45
N TYR A 638 -20.83 16.76 29.47
CA TYR A 638 -21.34 16.53 30.81
C TYR A 638 -22.82 16.89 30.96
N SER A 639 -23.47 16.29 31.97
CA SER A 639 -24.87 16.53 32.31
C SER A 639 -25.25 17.99 32.62
N ASP A 640 -24.27 18.86 32.86
CA ASP A 640 -24.46 20.30 33.05
C ASP A 640 -24.41 21.11 31.74
N GLY A 641 -24.23 20.43 30.60
CA GLY A 641 -24.15 21.01 29.26
C GLY A 641 -22.77 21.56 28.89
N SER A 642 -21.73 21.20 29.65
CA SER A 642 -20.33 21.58 29.38
C SER A 642 -19.52 20.45 28.74
N PHE A 643 -18.46 20.79 28.01
CA PHE A 643 -17.45 19.83 27.52
C PHE A 643 -16.19 19.80 28.40
N LYS A 644 -15.90 20.91 29.09
CA LYS A 644 -14.68 21.15 29.89
C LYS A 644 -13.40 21.00 29.07
N PRO A 645 -13.20 21.83 28.02
CA PRO A 645 -12.08 21.68 27.08
C PRO A 645 -10.71 21.72 27.75
N ALA A 646 -10.54 22.55 28.78
CA ALA A 646 -9.27 22.72 29.50
C ALA A 646 -9.04 21.69 30.63
N GLN A 647 -9.97 20.75 30.85
CA GLN A 647 -9.77 19.69 31.85
C GLN A 647 -8.80 18.64 31.30
N GLU A 648 -7.83 18.20 32.10
CA GLU A 648 -6.99 17.05 31.77
C GLU A 648 -7.86 15.83 31.42
N VAL A 649 -7.53 15.18 30.30
CA VAL A 649 -8.23 13.97 29.89
C VAL A 649 -7.74 12.80 30.73
N ASN A 650 -8.66 12.05 31.34
CA ASN A 650 -8.27 10.82 32.03
C ASN A 650 -8.23 9.63 31.06
N LYS A 651 -7.52 8.56 31.42
CA LYS A 651 -7.33 7.39 30.54
C LYS A 651 -8.62 6.77 30.01
N VAL A 652 -9.70 6.77 30.80
CA VAL A 652 -10.98 6.16 30.41
C VAL A 652 -11.70 7.07 29.42
N GLU A 653 -11.70 8.38 29.65
CA GLU A 653 -12.23 9.36 28.70
C GLU A 653 -11.46 9.30 27.38
N ALA A 654 -10.12 9.25 27.44
CA ALA A 654 -9.27 9.16 26.26
C ALA A 654 -9.56 7.89 25.46
N LEU A 655 -9.66 6.73 26.12
CA LEU A 655 -9.95 5.47 25.44
C LEU A 655 -11.33 5.48 24.79
N LYS A 656 -12.34 6.04 25.47
CA LYS A 656 -13.69 6.17 24.88
C LYS A 656 -13.69 7.07 23.65
N MET A 657 -13.09 8.26 23.74
CA MET A 657 -12.99 9.17 22.59
C MET A 657 -12.25 8.53 21.42
N LEU A 658 -11.12 7.85 21.70
CA LEU A 658 -10.35 7.13 20.69
C LEU A 658 -11.21 6.05 19.99
N LEU A 659 -11.84 5.17 20.75
CA LEU A 659 -12.63 4.07 20.19
C LEU A 659 -13.79 4.59 19.33
N GLN A 660 -14.50 5.63 19.78
CA GLN A 660 -15.62 6.17 19.02
C GLN A 660 -15.18 6.91 17.75
N VAL A 661 -14.08 7.66 17.78
CA VAL A 661 -13.52 8.34 16.59
C VAL A 661 -13.11 7.33 15.52
N PHE A 662 -12.57 6.18 15.93
CA PHE A 662 -12.16 5.09 15.03
C PHE A 662 -13.28 4.07 14.74
N GLY A 663 -14.55 4.43 14.98
CA GLY A 663 -15.71 3.65 14.53
C GLY A 663 -16.08 2.42 15.37
N TYR A 664 -15.56 2.27 16.58
CA TYR A 664 -15.95 1.18 17.47
C TYR A 664 -17.25 1.51 18.23
N ASP A 665 -18.25 0.64 18.10
CA ASP A 665 -19.49 0.71 18.89
C ASP A 665 -19.26 0.27 20.34
N LEU A 666 -19.71 1.10 21.28
CA LEU A 666 -19.60 0.85 22.72
C LEU A 666 -20.98 0.56 23.31
N ASP A 667 -21.28 -0.71 23.57
CA ASP A 667 -22.53 -1.12 24.21
C ASP A 667 -22.66 -0.58 25.65
N GLU A 668 -23.78 0.09 25.95
CA GLU A 668 -24.17 0.38 27.33
C GLU A 668 -24.66 -0.90 28.03
N SER A 669 -23.77 -1.60 28.74
CA SER A 669 -24.18 -2.72 29.59
C SER A 669 -24.83 -2.23 30.92
N ASP A 670 -25.97 -2.82 31.28
CA ASP A 670 -26.81 -2.47 32.45
C ASP A 670 -26.15 -2.66 33.84
N ASP A 671 -24.87 -3.06 33.95
CA ASP A 671 -24.30 -3.65 35.18
C ASP A 671 -23.09 -2.90 35.79
N VAL A 672 -23.11 -1.56 35.82
CA VAL A 672 -22.15 -0.78 36.62
C VAL A 672 -22.85 0.01 37.73
N SER A 673 -23.16 -0.66 38.85
CA SER A 673 -23.65 -0.01 40.07
C SER A 673 -22.52 0.66 40.86
N GLY A 674 -22.34 1.98 40.69
CA GLY A 674 -21.18 2.66 41.29
C GLY A 674 -21.11 4.19 41.31
N GLY A 675 -22.21 4.95 41.15
CA GLY A 675 -22.33 6.33 41.66
C GLY A 675 -21.59 7.47 40.92
N LEU A 676 -22.11 7.88 39.75
CA LEU A 676 -22.12 9.20 39.06
C LEU A 676 -20.82 10.04 38.86
N PRO A 677 -20.67 10.77 37.71
CA PRO A 677 -21.41 10.68 36.44
C PRO A 677 -20.50 10.27 35.26
N TYR A 678 -20.95 9.35 34.41
CA TYR A 678 -20.51 9.34 33.01
C TYR A 678 -21.56 10.13 32.22
N ALA A 679 -21.14 11.28 31.75
CA ALA A 679 -21.73 12.02 30.66
C ALA A 679 -20.53 12.73 30.01
N ASP A 680 -20.20 12.31 28.78
CA ASP A 680 -19.21 11.25 28.48
C ASP A 680 -19.10 10.05 29.44
#